data_AF-A0A7Y4Z0B8-F1
#
_entry.id   AF-A0A7Y4Z0B8-F1
#
_cell.length_a   1.000
_cell.length_b   1.000
_cell.length_c   1.000
_cell.angle_alpha   90.00
_cell.angle_beta   90.00
_cell.angle_gamma   90.00
#
_symmetry.space_group_name_H-M   'P 1'
#
loop_
_entity.id
_entity.type
_entity.pdbx_description
1 polymer ?
#
loop_
_entity_poly.entity_id
_entity_poly.type
_entity_poly.pdbx_seq_one_letter_code
_entity_poly.pdbx_strand_id
1 'polypeptide(L)'
;MTAQNVIEQLGLDRAVSIDSDKNNISESQFIVLNQVKEKEFGVDEVYFCTDEKGNSYPAVFIKKVNSFDTETFKEISEIHRKIWNYKKVIFLYVYSETEIRIYNCAEQPLIIKKDEFDYSKELEKLEIKSYKFSDKKNLEELNTLFSSIAIDTGIIWTIEEAESIRKKINLQRRVDKYLVESLVNTAKQLEKQGLEINFIHKIIMRSLFLLYLEDRGATDEKFYSQIIEGAKSYFDILEDRKATYDLFKKLESHFNGNVFTLDDGESINEEQLRLIKKCFISGIDNTPQTKLFEDWRLFDFNIIQIELLSEIYENFLFAVDPQKKQQTGTYYTPPSLVELILNEKLPINSYEYKYDLKILDPSCGSGIFLVESFKRLVKRYENKHKEKLTDFNRLKQLLTDNIFGIEINRQSIKVAAFSLYLALVDNLNPKTLWQSKNYRFPYLINDPEDITLKEQGKNLYRRDTIETNKEIENIEFDLVIGNPPFGTDKLLSSIRNYCDKYGFAKEMVLPFLHKATKFSPNGEIALIFNTKVLTNTGSTYQNFRKWLFNECYVEKVYNFSILRKAPKDFGGQLFGSATGPISIVFYRKETPKNASDRIIYYAPKTYIKSNVIEGVNIDSTDVKYLPREECQKPETKIWKVTMWGGMGDWNLMQKLSNHPKLSNFIEKQNIVKGLGLQFLDESTINPIKDDEIPREYILPKNIKRYASFVFSDLNEGLTEESKIHYANYYKVSSSKIPPINVFRRVGTKLAFKSSHILIKEGLSDWKVCASYIERECSFNSKVLGLRHQDTNILKGLTCFLNSQFAYYYLLLYSASIGIEREEVKPNEIYQIPFCLSIDNLYELSKMYDMFISDNEKMSNTALVDFESNINKYIFESYNFPINENVLIKDFLEFSVPLLTKQYENTLSYTKTVKSYAVKISDLLNDFLEGQNLYANTTIFNIQRFSPLMMIKISFDTSPKEIFESQEFVNDELKKIDNHLWIKEATNIYFRKKLNYKTGDDIYIIRPNQRRFWSQSMALEDASELILEILNEN
;
A
#
# COMPACT_ATOMS: atom_id res chain seq x y z
N MET A 1 9.93 36.90 -22.07
CA MET A 1 8.76 37.10 -21.20
C MET A 1 9.25 37.75 -19.92
N THR A 2 8.43 38.54 -19.23
CA THR A 2 8.74 38.97 -17.85
C THR A 2 8.66 37.76 -16.92
N ALA A 3 9.32 37.81 -15.75
CA ALA A 3 9.22 36.76 -14.75
C ALA A 3 7.76 36.51 -14.32
N GLN A 4 7.01 37.59 -14.11
CA GLN A 4 5.59 37.57 -13.79
C GLN A 4 4.78 36.72 -14.79
N ASN A 5 4.97 36.95 -16.10
CA ASN A 5 4.24 36.22 -17.14
C ASN A 5 4.57 34.72 -17.12
N VAL A 6 5.81 34.34 -16.77
CA VAL A 6 6.19 32.93 -16.69
C VAL A 6 5.55 32.28 -15.46
N ILE A 7 5.54 32.95 -14.30
CA ILE A 7 4.90 32.47 -13.08
C ILE A 7 3.37 32.29 -13.27
N GLU A 8 2.71 33.25 -13.92
CA GLU A 8 1.30 33.16 -14.32
C GLU A 8 1.05 32.01 -15.30
N GLN A 9 1.93 31.80 -16.28
CA GLN A 9 1.81 30.66 -17.21
C GLN A 9 1.91 29.31 -16.50
N LEU A 10 2.71 29.21 -15.45
CA LEU A 10 2.77 28.02 -14.60
C LEU A 10 1.56 27.89 -13.68
N GLY A 11 0.68 28.90 -13.60
CA GLY A 11 -0.44 28.95 -12.67
C GLY A 11 -0.01 29.03 -11.20
N LEU A 12 1.22 29.51 -10.96
CA LEU A 12 1.82 29.72 -9.63
C LEU A 12 1.51 31.10 -9.06
N ASP A 13 0.88 31.98 -9.84
CA ASP A 13 0.22 33.21 -9.37
C ASP A 13 -0.87 32.93 -8.33
N ARG A 14 -1.36 31.68 -8.26
CA ARG A 14 -2.26 31.17 -7.22
C ARG A 14 -1.55 30.81 -5.91
N ALA A 15 -0.23 30.91 -5.84
CA ALA A 15 0.51 30.70 -4.61
C ALA A 15 0.14 31.76 -3.57
N VAL A 16 0.17 31.37 -2.30
CA VAL A 16 -0.25 32.22 -1.20
C VAL A 16 0.99 32.76 -0.50
N SER A 17 1.07 34.09 -0.37
CA SER A 17 2.15 34.75 0.36
C SER A 17 2.16 34.35 1.83
N ILE A 18 3.36 34.16 2.41
CA ILE A 18 3.52 33.87 3.84
C ILE A 18 3.02 35.00 4.76
N ASP A 19 2.83 36.22 4.23
CA ASP A 19 2.31 37.37 4.96
C ASP A 19 0.79 37.57 4.79
N SER A 20 0.10 36.62 4.18
CA SER A 20 -1.35 36.70 3.96
C SER A 20 -2.14 36.65 5.28
N ASP A 21 -3.11 37.55 5.43
CA ASP A 21 -4.01 37.61 6.59
C ASP A 21 -4.97 36.42 6.65
N LYS A 22 -5.25 35.93 7.88
CA LYS A 22 -6.14 34.79 8.17
C LYS A 22 -7.52 34.89 7.49
N ASN A 23 -8.04 36.11 7.30
CA ASN A 23 -9.39 36.31 6.77
C ASN A 23 -9.55 35.92 5.29
N ASN A 24 -8.43 35.78 4.55
CA ASN A 24 -8.44 35.57 3.10
C ASN A 24 -8.02 34.14 2.68
N ILE A 25 -7.73 33.26 3.64
CA ILE A 25 -7.13 31.94 3.39
C ILE A 25 -7.79 30.86 4.26
N SER A 26 -7.71 29.59 3.84
CA SER A 26 -8.29 28.49 4.61
C SER A 26 -7.53 28.26 5.93
N GLU A 27 -8.19 27.64 6.92
CA GLU A 27 -7.56 27.34 8.23
C GLU A 27 -6.29 26.47 8.04
N SER A 28 -6.34 25.52 7.11
CA SER A 28 -5.22 24.63 6.79
C SER A 28 -4.05 25.37 6.10
N GLN A 29 -4.32 26.32 5.19
CA GLN A 29 -3.30 27.21 4.63
C GLN A 29 -2.66 28.04 5.74
N PHE A 30 -3.48 28.65 6.60
CA PHE A 30 -3.00 29.50 7.69
C PHE A 30 -2.09 28.75 8.67
N ILE A 31 -2.43 27.50 9.02
CA ILE A 31 -1.59 26.65 9.88
C ILE A 31 -0.21 26.45 9.25
N VAL A 32 -0.15 26.11 7.96
CA VAL A 32 1.12 25.87 7.26
C VAL A 32 1.91 27.17 7.12
N LEU A 33 1.28 28.27 6.70
CA LEU A 33 1.95 29.56 6.53
C LEU A 33 2.50 30.10 7.85
N ASN A 34 1.73 30.01 8.94
CA ASN A 34 2.25 30.36 10.27
C ASN A 34 3.42 29.48 10.67
N GLN A 35 3.35 28.18 10.42
CA GLN A 35 4.47 27.29 10.72
C GLN A 35 5.73 27.69 9.92
N VAL A 36 5.59 27.99 8.64
CA VAL A 36 6.67 28.42 7.74
C VAL A 36 7.26 29.76 8.22
N LYS A 37 6.41 30.68 8.67
CA LYS A 37 6.78 32.01 9.18
C LYS A 37 7.45 31.95 10.56
N GLU A 38 6.83 31.28 11.53
CA GLU A 38 7.34 31.12 12.91
C GLU A 38 8.68 30.38 12.96
N LYS A 39 8.92 29.46 12.01
CA LYS A 39 10.18 28.71 11.90
C LYS A 39 11.16 29.33 10.89
N GLU A 40 10.83 30.52 10.37
CA GLU A 40 11.68 31.34 9.49
C GLU A 40 12.23 30.57 8.28
N PHE A 41 11.37 29.87 7.54
CA PHE A 41 11.82 29.02 6.43
C PHE A 41 12.56 29.77 5.31
N GLY A 42 12.40 31.08 5.20
CA GLY A 42 13.07 31.93 4.21
C GLY A 42 12.42 31.95 2.83
N VAL A 43 11.20 31.40 2.70
CA VAL A 43 10.41 31.36 1.46
C VAL A 43 9.37 32.48 1.45
N ASP A 44 8.96 32.95 0.28
CA ASP A 44 8.04 34.09 0.16
C ASP A 44 6.59 33.65 -0.06
N GLU A 45 6.40 32.56 -0.81
CA GLU A 45 5.08 32.05 -1.19
C GLU A 45 5.03 30.53 -1.11
N VAL A 46 3.83 30.00 -0.89
CA VAL A 46 3.55 28.57 -0.87
C VAL A 46 2.41 28.28 -1.84
N TYR A 47 2.68 27.43 -2.84
CA TYR A 47 1.63 26.86 -3.66
C TYR A 47 1.00 25.68 -2.92
N PHE A 48 -0.33 25.71 -2.80
CA PHE A 48 -1.11 24.70 -2.09
C PHE A 48 -1.97 23.88 -3.05
N CYS A 49 -1.95 22.56 -2.89
CA CYS A 49 -3.03 21.72 -3.41
C CYS A 49 -4.16 21.68 -2.37
N THR A 50 -5.35 22.12 -2.76
CA THR A 50 -6.51 22.21 -1.87
C THR A 50 -7.55 21.16 -2.24
N ASP A 51 -8.04 20.42 -1.25
CA ASP A 51 -9.07 19.40 -1.43
C ASP A 51 -10.49 19.98 -1.46
N GLU A 52 -11.48 19.17 -1.83
CA GLU A 52 -12.89 19.58 -1.88
C GLU A 52 -13.48 19.96 -0.51
N LYS A 53 -12.85 19.53 0.60
CA LYS A 53 -13.25 19.85 1.97
C LYS A 53 -12.59 21.16 2.45
N GLY A 54 -11.81 21.83 1.60
CA GLY A 54 -11.10 23.07 1.90
C GLY A 54 -9.79 22.90 2.66
N ASN A 55 -9.26 21.67 2.77
CA ASN A 55 -7.95 21.42 3.36
C ASN A 55 -6.85 21.56 2.31
N SER A 56 -5.86 22.38 2.62
CA SER A 56 -4.77 22.74 1.73
C SER A 56 -3.45 22.16 2.24
N TYR A 57 -2.68 21.59 1.33
CA TYR A 57 -1.40 20.97 1.60
C TYR A 57 -0.31 21.67 0.79
N PRO A 58 0.86 21.99 1.40
CA PRO A 58 1.93 22.65 0.68
C PRO A 58 2.52 21.72 -0.38
N ALA A 59 2.60 22.21 -1.61
CA ALA A 59 3.07 21.44 -2.76
C ALA A 59 4.43 21.93 -3.27
N VAL A 60 4.59 23.25 -3.36
CA VAL A 60 5.81 23.91 -3.81
C VAL A 60 6.07 25.11 -2.93
N PHE A 61 7.31 25.25 -2.46
CA PHE A 61 7.77 26.47 -1.82
C PHE A 61 8.48 27.35 -2.84
N ILE A 62 8.22 28.65 -2.77
CA ILE A 62 8.66 29.61 -3.78
C ILE A 62 9.45 30.73 -3.09
N LYS A 63 10.58 31.09 -3.71
CA LYS A 63 11.48 32.16 -3.27
C LYS A 63 11.81 33.07 -4.46
N LYS A 64 11.58 34.36 -4.33
CA LYS A 64 12.03 35.40 -5.26
C LYS A 64 13.38 35.94 -4.80
N VAL A 65 14.33 36.03 -5.75
CA VAL A 65 15.68 36.57 -5.51
C VAL A 65 16.01 37.61 -6.56
N ASN A 66 16.93 38.53 -6.22
CA ASN A 66 17.37 39.56 -7.16
C ASN A 66 18.29 38.96 -8.25
N SER A 67 19.25 38.12 -7.85
CA SER A 67 20.22 37.46 -8.72
C SER A 67 20.75 36.18 -8.07
N PHE A 68 21.29 35.25 -8.85
CA PHE A 68 21.93 34.04 -8.35
C PHE A 68 23.42 34.29 -8.07
N ASP A 69 23.72 34.91 -6.92
CA ASP A 69 25.07 35.17 -6.42
C ASP A 69 25.42 34.28 -5.20
N THR A 70 26.65 34.41 -4.69
CA THR A 70 27.15 33.57 -3.58
C THR A 70 26.31 33.69 -2.30
N GLU A 71 25.82 34.88 -1.96
CA GLU A 71 24.98 35.07 -0.77
C GLU A 71 23.60 34.42 -0.97
N THR A 72 23.03 34.57 -2.16
CA THR A 72 21.78 33.92 -2.54
C THR A 72 21.92 32.40 -2.51
N PHE A 73 23.03 31.85 -2.99
CA PHE A 73 23.29 30.41 -2.89
C PHE A 73 23.38 29.93 -1.42
N LYS A 74 24.02 30.71 -0.55
CA LYS A 74 24.03 30.39 0.88
C LYS A 74 22.62 30.37 1.46
N GLU A 75 21.80 31.38 1.16
CA GLU A 75 20.38 31.45 1.56
C GLU A 75 19.59 30.22 1.06
N ILE A 76 19.73 29.86 -0.23
CA ILE A 76 19.06 28.68 -0.82
C ILE A 76 19.46 27.40 -0.09
N SER A 77 20.72 27.25 0.32
CA SER A 77 21.19 26.07 1.05
C SER A 77 20.55 25.93 2.44
N GLU A 78 20.32 27.07 3.12
CA GLU A 78 19.62 27.11 4.40
C GLU A 78 18.14 26.79 4.25
N ILE A 79 17.47 27.41 3.27
CA ILE A 79 16.06 27.13 2.93
C ILE A 79 15.90 25.64 2.60
N HIS A 80 16.76 25.09 1.74
CA HIS A 80 16.73 23.68 1.36
C HIS A 80 16.85 22.75 2.59
N ARG A 81 17.79 23.01 3.51
CA ARG A 81 17.93 22.25 4.76
C ARG A 81 16.64 22.27 5.59
N LYS A 82 16.00 23.43 5.72
CA LYS A 82 14.73 23.56 6.46
C LYS A 82 13.60 22.77 5.80
N ILE A 83 13.48 22.84 4.47
CA ILE A 83 12.47 22.08 3.72
C ILE A 83 12.72 20.57 3.80
N TRP A 84 13.98 20.13 3.73
CA TRP A 84 14.33 18.72 3.91
C TRP A 84 13.92 18.18 5.28
N ASN A 85 14.16 18.94 6.35
CA ASN A 85 13.68 18.62 7.70
C ASN A 85 12.14 18.64 7.80
N TYR A 86 11.46 19.40 6.96
CA TYR A 86 9.99 19.48 6.92
C TYR A 86 9.33 18.24 6.27
N LYS A 87 10.05 17.49 5.43
CA LYS A 87 9.64 16.26 4.71
C LYS A 87 8.46 16.40 3.71
N LYS A 88 7.52 17.32 3.94
CA LYS A 88 6.24 17.43 3.21
C LYS A 88 6.37 17.98 1.79
N VAL A 89 7.44 18.71 1.47
CA VAL A 89 7.60 19.41 0.18
C VAL A 89 8.87 18.92 -0.52
N ILE A 90 8.73 18.55 -1.80
CA ILE A 90 9.84 18.00 -2.61
C ILE A 90 10.53 19.09 -3.44
N PHE A 91 9.83 20.20 -3.73
CA PHE A 91 10.35 21.24 -4.60
C PHE A 91 10.45 22.61 -3.95
N LEU A 92 11.61 23.23 -4.15
CA LEU A 92 11.83 24.65 -3.95
C LEU A 92 12.05 25.32 -5.30
N TYR A 93 11.20 26.29 -5.64
CA TYR A 93 11.31 27.09 -6.85
C TYR A 93 11.92 28.44 -6.48
N VAL A 94 13.11 28.70 -7.00
CA VAL A 94 13.79 29.99 -6.79
C VAL A 94 13.82 30.73 -8.11
N TYR A 95 13.29 31.94 -8.17
CA TYR A 95 13.24 32.70 -9.42
C TYR A 95 13.75 34.13 -9.25
N SER A 96 14.35 34.64 -10.32
CA SER A 96 14.78 36.03 -10.49
C SER A 96 14.02 36.66 -11.67
N GLU A 97 14.38 37.88 -12.06
CA GLU A 97 13.80 38.51 -13.25
C GLU A 97 14.20 37.83 -14.58
N THR A 98 15.21 36.96 -14.58
CA THR A 98 15.77 36.38 -15.82
C THR A 98 15.71 34.86 -15.92
N GLU A 99 15.63 34.15 -14.80
CA GLU A 99 15.62 32.68 -14.76
C GLU A 99 14.92 32.12 -13.50
N ILE A 100 14.47 30.87 -13.59
CA ILE A 100 13.95 30.05 -12.48
C ILE A 100 14.79 28.78 -12.33
N ARG A 101 15.06 28.39 -11.08
CA ARG A 101 15.81 27.19 -10.70
C ARG A 101 14.97 26.33 -9.76
N ILE A 102 14.94 25.03 -10.04
CA ILE A 102 14.14 24.06 -9.28
C ILE A 102 15.07 23.13 -8.52
N TYR A 103 14.92 23.07 -7.19
CA TYR A 103 15.74 22.26 -6.30
C TYR A 103 14.98 21.05 -5.74
N ASN A 104 15.69 19.94 -5.56
CA ASN A 104 15.19 18.70 -4.98
C ASN A 104 15.36 18.72 -3.45
N CYS A 105 14.27 19.00 -2.72
CA CYS A 105 14.24 19.02 -1.26
C CYS A 105 14.08 17.63 -0.61
N ALA A 106 13.99 16.55 -1.40
CA ALA A 106 14.06 15.19 -0.89
C ALA A 106 15.50 14.65 -0.78
N GLU A 107 16.48 15.37 -1.32
CA GLU A 107 17.90 15.03 -1.30
C GLU A 107 18.59 15.57 -0.04
N GLN A 108 19.66 14.90 0.43
CA GLN A 108 20.38 15.30 1.64
C GLN A 108 20.96 16.73 1.50
N PRO A 109 20.77 17.61 2.51
CA PRO A 109 21.37 18.93 2.54
C PRO A 109 22.90 18.91 2.48
N LEU A 110 23.47 20.03 2.06
CA LEU A 110 24.92 20.20 1.98
C LEU A 110 25.58 20.12 3.36
N ILE A 111 26.72 19.43 3.43
CA ILE A 111 27.59 19.39 4.62
C ILE A 111 28.63 20.49 4.48
N ILE A 112 28.44 21.59 5.22
CA ILE A 112 29.32 22.77 5.17
C ILE A 112 30.57 22.51 6.00
N LYS A 113 31.75 22.58 5.36
CA LYS A 113 33.07 22.41 5.99
C LYS A 113 33.73 23.78 6.22
N LYS A 114 34.61 23.90 7.23
CA LYS A 114 35.26 25.18 7.61
C LYS A 114 36.19 25.79 6.53
N ASP A 115 36.64 25.04 5.52
CA ASP A 115 37.56 25.52 4.47
C ASP A 115 36.87 25.63 3.09
N GLU A 116 37.21 26.67 2.30
CA GLU A 116 36.70 27.04 0.95
C GLU A 116 35.51 26.21 0.42
N PHE A 117 34.30 26.55 0.86
CA PHE A 117 33.07 25.91 0.41
C PHE A 117 32.43 26.69 -0.76
N ASP A 118 32.49 26.12 -1.97
CA ASP A 118 31.85 26.69 -3.16
C ASP A 118 30.36 26.30 -3.21
N TYR A 119 29.51 27.18 -2.65
CA TYR A 119 28.06 26.99 -2.65
C TYR A 119 27.47 26.82 -4.04
N SER A 120 28.00 27.51 -5.06
CA SER A 120 27.46 27.45 -6.41
C SER A 120 27.60 26.03 -6.96
N LYS A 121 28.81 25.47 -6.89
CA LYS A 121 29.10 24.13 -7.40
C LYS A 121 28.42 23.03 -6.59
N GLU A 122 28.32 23.20 -5.27
CA GLU A 122 27.71 22.18 -4.41
C GLU A 122 26.18 22.14 -4.55
N LEU A 123 25.51 23.29 -4.73
CA LEU A 123 24.06 23.34 -4.98
C LEU A 123 23.63 22.74 -6.32
N GLU A 124 24.49 22.72 -7.34
CA GLU A 124 24.20 22.04 -8.61
C GLU A 124 23.85 20.56 -8.41
N LYS A 125 24.35 19.93 -7.34
CA LYS A 125 24.01 18.54 -6.98
C LYS A 125 22.55 18.38 -6.52
N LEU A 126 21.96 19.46 -5.99
CA LEU A 126 20.58 19.53 -5.51
C LEU A 126 19.64 20.12 -6.56
N GLU A 127 20.18 20.79 -7.59
CA GLU A 127 19.41 21.39 -8.68
C GLU A 127 18.86 20.30 -9.63
N ILE A 128 17.54 20.31 -9.81
CA ILE A 128 16.87 19.47 -10.79
C ILE A 128 17.13 20.02 -12.18
N LYS A 129 16.80 21.30 -12.37
CA LYS A 129 16.98 22.02 -13.63
C LYS A 129 16.81 23.53 -13.43
N SER A 130 17.48 24.30 -14.28
CA SER A 130 17.36 25.74 -14.42
C SER A 130 16.81 26.12 -15.79
N TYR A 131 15.99 27.17 -15.83
CA TYR A 131 15.29 27.63 -17.03
C TYR A 131 15.43 29.14 -17.16
N LYS A 132 16.05 29.59 -18.26
CA LYS A 132 16.17 31.00 -18.61
C LYS A 132 14.93 31.46 -19.37
N PHE A 133 14.37 32.62 -19.00
CA PHE A 133 13.14 33.14 -19.59
C PHE A 133 13.30 33.63 -21.04
N SER A 134 14.54 33.68 -21.54
CA SER A 134 14.85 33.96 -22.95
C SER A 134 14.73 32.72 -23.85
N ASP A 135 14.72 31.49 -23.30
CA ASP A 135 14.71 30.25 -24.07
C ASP A 135 13.30 29.66 -24.18
N LYS A 136 12.62 29.97 -25.29
CA LYS A 136 11.23 29.54 -25.52
C LYS A 136 11.04 28.02 -25.53
N LYS A 137 12.03 27.25 -26.00
CA LYS A 137 11.91 25.78 -26.11
C LYS A 137 11.95 25.13 -24.72
N ASN A 138 12.81 25.64 -23.84
CA ASN A 138 12.90 25.16 -22.46
C ASN A 138 11.71 25.62 -21.59
N LEU A 139 11.05 26.74 -21.92
CA LEU A 139 9.84 27.19 -21.23
C LEU A 139 8.62 26.30 -21.48
N GLU A 140 8.48 25.71 -22.68
CA GLU A 140 7.41 24.72 -22.95
C GLU A 140 7.58 23.47 -22.08
N GLU A 141 8.83 23.00 -21.91
CA GLU A 141 9.14 21.89 -21.02
C GLU A 141 8.83 22.25 -19.56
N LEU A 142 9.24 23.45 -19.10
CA LEU A 142 8.93 23.96 -17.76
C LEU A 142 7.42 23.94 -17.50
N ASN A 143 6.62 24.46 -18.44
CA ASN A 143 5.16 24.48 -18.30
C ASN A 143 4.55 23.08 -18.31
N THR A 144 5.10 22.16 -19.09
CA THR A 144 4.62 20.78 -19.18
C THR A 144 4.92 19.99 -17.91
N LEU A 145 6.07 20.23 -17.28
CA LEU A 145 6.58 19.39 -16.19
C LEU A 145 6.38 19.98 -14.79
N PHE A 146 6.33 21.31 -14.68
CA PHE A 146 6.43 22.04 -13.41
C PHE A 146 5.36 23.13 -13.24
N SER A 147 4.33 23.16 -14.09
CA SER A 147 3.13 23.97 -13.83
C SER A 147 2.34 23.43 -12.64
N SER A 148 1.53 24.29 -12.04
CA SER A 148 0.53 23.92 -11.03
C SER A 148 -0.33 22.73 -11.46
N ILE A 149 -0.76 22.69 -12.73
CA ILE A 149 -1.48 21.53 -13.28
C ILE A 149 -0.60 20.27 -13.28
N ALA A 150 0.65 20.37 -13.71
CA ALA A 150 1.58 19.24 -13.71
C ALA A 150 1.85 18.73 -12.29
N ILE A 151 1.91 19.64 -11.32
CA ILE A 151 2.09 19.38 -9.89
C ILE A 151 0.83 18.71 -9.29
N ASP A 152 -0.36 19.27 -9.52
CA ASP A 152 -1.65 18.76 -9.04
C ASP A 152 -1.98 17.37 -9.62
N THR A 153 -1.72 17.17 -10.92
CA THR A 153 -2.05 15.92 -11.63
C THR A 153 -0.96 14.87 -11.55
N GLY A 154 0.27 15.27 -11.24
CA GLY A 154 1.39 14.33 -11.14
C GLY A 154 2.06 13.92 -12.43
N ILE A 155 1.78 14.61 -13.53
CA ILE A 155 2.16 14.19 -14.89
C ILE A 155 3.67 13.91 -15.05
N ILE A 156 4.53 14.66 -14.37
CA ILE A 156 6.00 14.49 -14.37
C ILE A 156 6.44 13.10 -13.89
N TRP A 157 5.60 12.35 -13.19
CA TRP A 157 5.93 10.98 -12.79
C TRP A 157 5.58 9.91 -13.84
N THR A 158 4.64 10.21 -14.73
CA THR A 158 4.03 9.23 -15.64
C THR A 158 4.49 9.41 -17.08
N ILE A 159 4.84 10.62 -17.51
CA ILE A 159 5.21 10.89 -18.90
C ILE A 159 6.67 10.53 -19.21
N GLU A 160 6.94 10.03 -20.41
CA GLU A 160 8.29 9.59 -20.82
C GLU A 160 9.30 10.76 -20.80
N GLU A 161 8.87 11.95 -21.18
CA GLU A 161 9.69 13.16 -21.29
C GLU A 161 10.34 13.54 -19.95
N ALA A 162 9.73 13.16 -18.83
CA ALA A 162 10.22 13.45 -17.48
C ALA A 162 11.14 12.37 -16.89
N GLU A 163 11.48 11.31 -17.63
CA GLU A 163 12.32 10.21 -17.12
C GLU A 163 13.67 10.69 -16.57
N SER A 164 14.32 11.63 -17.27
CA SER A 164 15.61 12.20 -16.86
C SER A 164 15.51 12.96 -15.53
N ILE A 165 14.42 13.69 -15.31
CA ILE A 165 14.14 14.41 -14.07
C ILE A 165 13.82 13.43 -12.95
N ARG A 166 12.97 12.42 -13.21
CA ARG A 166 12.64 11.39 -12.22
C ARG A 166 13.87 10.70 -11.65
N LYS A 167 14.88 10.43 -12.49
CA LYS A 167 16.16 9.83 -12.06
C LYS A 167 16.95 10.70 -11.08
N LYS A 168 16.73 12.02 -11.09
CA LYS A 168 17.35 12.96 -10.13
C LYS A 168 16.64 13.02 -8.78
N ILE A 169 15.41 12.50 -8.66
CA ILE A 169 14.64 12.52 -7.42
C ILE A 169 14.71 11.17 -6.73
N ASN A 170 15.54 11.05 -5.69
CA ASN A 170 15.65 9.84 -4.88
C ASN A 170 15.05 10.02 -3.49
N LEU A 171 13.82 9.55 -3.31
CA LEU A 171 13.09 9.64 -2.04
C LEU A 171 13.68 8.79 -0.90
N GLN A 172 14.71 7.98 -1.15
CA GLN A 172 15.44 7.25 -0.10
C GLN A 172 16.41 8.14 0.68
N ARG A 173 16.67 9.37 0.21
CA ARG A 173 17.54 10.36 0.87
C ARG A 173 16.78 11.38 1.72
N ARG A 174 15.48 11.15 1.95
CA ARG A 174 14.65 11.97 2.85
C ARG A 174 15.13 11.86 4.30
N VAL A 175 14.84 12.89 5.09
CA VAL A 175 15.28 13.05 6.49
C VAL A 175 14.98 11.85 7.38
N ASP A 176 13.83 11.21 7.21
CA ASP A 176 13.43 10.05 7.99
C ASP A 176 14.24 8.82 7.70
N LYS A 177 14.45 8.51 6.42
CA LYS A 177 15.28 7.36 6.02
C LYS A 177 16.72 7.58 6.46
N TYR A 178 17.24 8.79 6.27
CA TYR A 178 18.60 9.13 6.64
C TYR A 178 18.81 9.11 8.16
N LEU A 179 17.88 9.65 8.95
CA LEU A 179 17.98 9.61 10.43
C LEU A 179 17.85 8.18 10.95
N VAL A 180 16.92 7.37 10.43
CA VAL A 180 16.83 5.94 10.78
C VAL A 180 18.14 5.23 10.51
N GLU A 181 18.71 5.40 9.31
CA GLU A 181 19.96 4.74 8.94
C GLU A 181 21.12 5.22 9.84
N SER A 182 21.12 6.50 10.22
CA SER A 182 22.07 7.07 11.20
C SER A 182 21.95 6.42 12.57
N LEU A 183 20.73 6.30 13.11
CA LEU A 183 20.48 5.66 14.40
C LEU A 183 20.88 4.19 14.39
N VAL A 184 20.54 3.45 13.33
CA VAL A 184 20.91 2.04 13.14
C VAL A 184 22.42 1.87 13.10
N ASN A 185 23.11 2.75 12.37
CA ASN A 185 24.57 2.73 12.29
C ASN A 185 25.21 2.98 13.65
N THR A 186 24.76 4.01 14.38
CA THR A 186 25.24 4.33 15.73
C THR A 186 24.96 3.19 16.70
N ALA A 187 23.78 2.58 16.68
CA ALA A 187 23.46 1.44 17.54
C ALA A 187 24.38 0.25 17.29
N LYS A 188 24.67 -0.09 16.02
CA LYS A 188 25.63 -1.14 15.67
C LYS A 188 27.04 -0.83 16.15
N GLN A 189 27.46 0.43 16.14
CA GLN A 189 28.77 0.82 16.68
C GLN A 189 28.81 0.68 18.21
N LEU A 190 27.76 1.13 18.90
CA LEU A 190 27.63 1.02 20.36
C LEU A 190 27.55 -0.45 20.81
N GLU A 191 26.82 -1.30 20.09
CA GLU A 191 26.74 -2.73 20.35
C GLU A 191 28.11 -3.42 20.19
N LYS A 192 28.87 -3.06 19.14
CA LYS A 192 30.26 -3.53 18.96
C LYS A 192 31.19 -3.10 20.10
N GLN A 193 30.88 -1.99 20.78
CA GLN A 193 31.59 -1.52 21.96
C GLN A 193 31.05 -2.14 23.27
N GLY A 194 30.15 -3.12 23.18
CA GLY A 194 29.67 -3.93 24.32
C GLY A 194 28.42 -3.41 25.03
N LEU A 195 27.73 -2.39 24.49
CA LEU A 195 26.47 -1.91 25.06
C LEU A 195 25.30 -2.84 24.71
N GLU A 196 24.45 -3.12 25.71
CA GLU A 196 23.22 -3.90 25.48
C GLU A 196 22.21 -3.10 24.66
N ILE A 197 21.55 -3.77 23.71
CA ILE A 197 20.58 -3.14 22.82
C ILE A 197 19.45 -2.40 23.54
N ASN A 198 18.94 -2.95 24.65
CA ASN A 198 17.88 -2.30 25.44
C ASN A 198 18.36 -0.98 26.06
N PHE A 199 19.63 -0.91 26.46
CA PHE A 199 20.22 0.31 26.99
C PHE A 199 20.49 1.35 25.88
N ILE A 200 20.97 0.91 24.71
CA ILE A 200 21.12 1.77 23.52
C ILE A 200 19.78 2.44 23.17
N HIS A 201 18.69 1.68 23.17
CA HIS A 201 17.34 2.17 22.91
C HIS A 201 16.92 3.29 23.88
N LYS A 202 17.24 3.14 25.17
CA LYS A 202 16.95 4.15 26.20
C LYS A 202 17.73 5.44 25.97
N ILE A 203 19.03 5.35 25.69
CA ILE A 203 19.88 6.53 25.51
C ILE A 203 19.48 7.30 24.24
N ILE A 204 19.17 6.60 23.16
CA ILE A 204 18.65 7.23 21.93
C ILE A 204 17.32 7.94 22.23
N MET A 205 16.40 7.31 22.96
CA MET A 205 15.11 7.93 23.31
C MET A 205 15.28 9.18 24.19
N ARG A 206 16.17 9.13 25.20
CA ARG A 206 16.51 10.30 26.04
C ARG A 206 17.12 11.42 25.19
N SER A 207 18.02 11.09 24.27
CA SER A 207 18.68 12.05 23.40
C SER A 207 17.71 12.72 22.44
N LEU A 208 16.83 11.97 21.79
CA LEU A 208 15.79 12.50 20.90
C LEU A 208 14.87 13.46 21.66
N PHE A 209 14.46 13.12 22.88
CA PHE A 209 13.60 13.97 23.69
C PHE A 209 14.30 15.26 24.14
N LEU A 210 15.55 15.17 24.58
CA LEU A 210 16.33 16.33 24.99
C LEU A 210 16.60 17.28 23.82
N LEU A 211 16.91 16.74 22.64
CA LEU A 211 17.06 17.54 21.42
C LEU A 211 15.74 18.19 20.99
N TYR A 212 14.62 17.45 21.10
CA TYR A 212 13.30 18.03 20.84
C TYR A 212 12.98 19.21 21.79
N LEU A 213 13.35 19.09 23.07
CA LEU A 213 13.17 20.16 24.06
C LEU A 213 14.08 21.37 23.77
N GLU A 214 15.36 21.12 23.48
CA GLU A 214 16.34 22.16 23.13
C GLU A 214 15.89 22.97 21.92
N ASP A 215 15.52 22.29 20.84
CA ASP A 215 15.23 22.92 19.55
C ASP A 215 13.97 23.77 19.59
N ARG A 216 13.04 23.40 20.47
CA ARG A 216 11.83 24.19 20.72
C ARG A 216 12.01 25.25 21.82
N GLY A 217 13.21 25.38 22.38
CA GLY A 217 13.57 26.39 23.38
C GLY A 217 13.04 26.10 24.79
N ALA A 218 12.73 24.84 25.11
CA ALA A 218 12.38 24.40 26.46
C ALA A 218 13.60 24.32 27.38
N THR A 219 14.76 23.99 26.81
CA THR A 219 16.08 24.00 27.47
C THR A 219 17.00 24.92 26.69
N ASP A 220 17.60 25.89 27.37
CA ASP A 220 18.46 26.92 26.77
C ASP A 220 19.89 26.88 27.34
N GLU A 221 20.78 27.75 26.86
CA GLU A 221 22.16 27.89 27.36
C GLU A 221 22.19 28.07 28.89
N LYS A 222 21.23 28.83 29.46
CA LYS A 222 21.15 29.02 30.91
C LYS A 222 20.86 27.71 31.63
N PHE A 223 20.00 26.86 31.08
CA PHE A 223 19.71 25.55 31.64
C PHE A 223 20.93 24.63 31.62
N TYR A 224 21.64 24.53 30.49
CA TYR A 224 22.82 23.67 30.37
C TYR A 224 24.01 24.18 31.20
N SER A 225 24.18 25.50 31.28
CA SER A 225 25.20 26.15 32.11
C SER A 225 25.05 25.86 33.61
N GLN A 226 23.85 25.49 34.08
CA GLN A 226 23.63 25.04 35.47
C GLN A 226 24.15 23.62 35.74
N ILE A 227 24.51 22.87 34.70
CA ILE A 227 25.04 21.51 34.80
C ILE A 227 26.56 21.54 34.61
N ILE A 228 27.02 22.18 33.52
CA ILE A 228 28.43 22.46 33.24
C ILE A 228 28.56 23.94 32.90
N GLU A 229 29.43 24.66 33.61
CA GLU A 229 29.70 26.07 33.34
C GLU A 229 30.15 26.28 31.88
N GLY A 230 29.48 27.18 31.16
CA GLY A 230 29.77 27.49 29.76
C GLY A 230 29.17 26.53 28.72
N ALA A 231 28.44 25.49 29.15
CA ALA A 231 27.70 24.64 28.23
C ALA A 231 26.52 25.40 27.60
N LYS A 232 26.41 25.32 26.27
CA LYS A 232 25.40 26.01 25.47
C LYS A 232 24.29 25.07 24.99
N SER A 233 24.60 23.79 24.84
CA SER A 233 23.72 22.78 24.27
C SER A 233 23.88 21.42 24.96
N TYR A 234 22.94 20.52 24.68
CA TYR A 234 23.02 19.10 25.02
C TYR A 234 24.28 18.44 24.46
N PHE A 235 24.77 18.89 23.30
CA PHE A 235 26.00 18.36 22.71
C PHE A 235 27.27 18.70 23.52
N ASP A 236 27.25 19.76 24.32
CA ASP A 236 28.34 20.08 25.26
C ASP A 236 28.28 19.16 26.48
N ILE A 237 27.07 18.83 26.93
CA ILE A 237 26.85 17.88 28.03
C ILE A 237 27.34 16.48 27.68
N LEU A 238 27.16 16.03 26.42
CA LEU A 238 27.62 14.72 25.95
C LEU A 238 29.15 14.54 25.97
N GLU A 239 29.94 15.60 26.12
CA GLU A 239 31.39 15.48 26.26
C GLU A 239 31.81 15.01 27.67
N ASP A 240 30.93 15.12 28.66
CA ASP A 240 31.20 14.71 30.05
C ASP A 240 30.17 13.68 30.53
N ARG A 241 30.68 12.52 30.94
CA ARG A 241 29.86 11.40 31.43
C ARG A 241 29.02 11.78 32.64
N LYS A 242 29.61 12.47 33.63
CA LYS A 242 28.93 12.76 34.90
C LYS A 242 27.78 13.73 34.68
N ALA A 243 28.02 14.80 33.93
CA ALA A 243 27.02 15.78 33.57
C ALA A 243 25.86 15.18 32.76
N THR A 244 26.18 14.25 31.84
CA THR A 244 25.14 13.50 31.09
C THR A 244 24.21 12.74 32.04
N TYR A 245 24.75 12.02 33.02
CA TYR A 245 23.93 11.31 34.01
C TYR A 245 23.15 12.25 34.94
N ASP A 246 23.75 13.38 35.33
CA ASP A 246 23.06 14.38 36.14
C ASP A 246 21.88 15.01 35.37
N LEU A 247 22.04 15.24 34.06
CA LEU A 247 20.95 15.67 33.18
C LEU A 247 19.86 14.59 33.06
N PHE A 248 20.23 13.31 32.88
CA PHE A 248 19.25 12.22 32.80
C PHE A 248 18.45 12.06 34.11
N LYS A 249 19.09 12.22 35.27
CA LYS A 249 18.39 12.20 36.57
C LYS A 249 17.40 13.36 36.70
N LYS A 250 17.79 14.57 36.26
CA LYS A 250 16.89 15.73 36.21
C LYS A 250 15.69 15.46 35.30
N LEU A 251 15.93 14.90 34.11
CA LEU A 251 14.88 14.53 33.15
C LEU A 251 13.87 13.53 33.75
N GLU A 252 14.36 12.47 34.37
CA GLU A 252 13.53 11.44 35.00
C GLU A 252 12.65 12.03 36.12
N SER A 253 13.24 12.88 36.97
CA SER A 253 12.55 13.49 38.11
C SER A 253 11.46 14.48 37.69
N HIS A 254 11.71 15.29 36.65
CA HIS A 254 10.78 16.34 36.21
C HIS A 254 9.52 15.76 35.55
N PHE A 255 9.68 14.80 34.64
CA PHE A 255 8.60 14.27 33.79
C PHE A 255 7.96 12.96 34.26
N ASN A 256 8.07 12.63 35.56
CA ASN A 256 7.50 11.40 36.13
C ASN A 256 8.11 10.08 35.61
N GLY A 257 9.36 10.07 35.15
CA GLY A 257 10.25 8.91 35.03
C GLY A 257 9.78 7.63 34.32
N ASN A 258 8.56 7.55 33.78
CA ASN A 258 7.97 6.29 33.30
C ASN A 258 8.70 5.72 32.07
N VAL A 259 9.00 6.60 31.11
CA VAL A 259 9.70 6.23 29.86
C VAL A 259 11.21 6.50 29.94
N PHE A 260 11.63 7.44 30.78
CA PHE A 260 13.03 7.88 30.91
C PHE A 260 13.74 7.26 32.14
N THR A 261 13.34 6.06 32.57
CA THR A 261 13.91 5.39 33.77
C THR A 261 15.41 5.19 33.64
N LEU A 262 16.14 5.43 34.74
CA LEU A 262 17.54 5.04 34.92
C LEU A 262 17.59 3.67 35.62
N ASP A 263 18.31 2.70 35.04
CA ASP A 263 18.48 1.38 35.67
C ASP A 263 19.72 1.33 36.56
N ASP A 264 19.68 0.52 37.61
CA ASP A 264 20.85 0.28 38.45
C ASP A 264 21.96 -0.41 37.64
N GLY A 265 23.16 0.20 37.62
CA GLY A 265 24.32 -0.35 36.91
C GLY A 265 24.43 0.04 35.43
N GLU A 266 23.51 0.86 34.90
CA GLU A 266 23.68 1.40 33.55
C GLU A 266 24.95 2.29 33.47
N SER A 267 25.76 2.11 32.41
CA SER A 267 27.06 2.78 32.28
C SER A 267 27.39 3.02 30.81
N ILE A 268 27.73 4.27 30.49
CA ILE A 268 28.19 4.70 29.16
C ILE A 268 29.46 5.53 29.33
N ASN A 269 30.43 5.38 28.43
CA ASN A 269 31.69 6.13 28.44
C ASN A 269 31.64 7.33 27.46
N GLU A 270 32.62 8.22 27.54
CA GLU A 270 32.66 9.43 26.70
C GLU A 270 32.81 9.14 25.20
N GLU A 271 33.55 8.09 24.82
CA GLU A 271 33.70 7.71 23.41
C GLU A 271 32.34 7.32 22.81
N GLN A 272 31.57 6.54 23.56
CA GLN A 272 30.20 6.15 23.23
C GLN A 272 29.27 7.37 23.15
N LEU A 273 29.37 8.33 24.07
CA LEU A 273 28.60 9.57 24.02
C LEU A 273 28.94 10.43 22.80
N ARG A 274 30.22 10.48 22.40
CA ARG A 274 30.65 11.16 21.17
C ARG A 274 30.07 10.52 19.90
N LEU A 275 29.83 9.20 19.89
CA LEU A 275 29.11 8.55 18.78
C LEU A 275 27.65 9.02 18.69
N ILE A 276 26.99 9.23 19.83
CA ILE A 276 25.61 9.74 19.89
C ILE A 276 25.57 11.20 19.43
N LYS A 277 26.51 12.03 19.91
CA LYS A 277 26.69 13.41 19.44
C LYS A 277 26.87 13.46 17.92
N LYS A 278 27.79 12.65 17.38
CA LYS A 278 28.06 12.57 15.94
C LYS A 278 26.81 12.20 15.13
N CYS A 279 26.04 11.22 15.61
CA CYS A 279 24.80 10.78 14.97
C CYS A 279 23.84 11.95 14.71
N PHE A 280 23.59 12.78 15.73
CA PHE A 280 22.63 13.88 15.65
C PHE A 280 23.17 15.17 15.04
N ILE A 281 24.49 15.29 14.83
CA ILE A 281 25.08 16.42 14.12
C ILE A 281 25.13 16.13 12.60
N SER A 282 25.68 14.98 12.20
CA SER A 282 26.01 14.70 10.79
C SER A 282 25.58 13.32 10.27
N GLY A 283 24.94 12.49 11.10
CA GLY A 283 24.46 11.17 10.68
C GLY A 283 25.58 10.13 10.53
N ILE A 284 25.59 9.43 9.38
CA ILE A 284 26.43 8.24 9.11
C ILE A 284 27.85 8.60 8.62
N ASP A 285 28.18 9.88 8.50
CA ASP A 285 29.43 10.29 7.86
C ASP A 285 30.66 9.66 8.54
N ASN A 286 31.33 8.73 7.86
CA ASN A 286 32.52 8.02 8.34
C ASN A 286 33.80 8.86 8.22
N THR A 287 33.72 10.12 7.80
CA THR A 287 34.90 10.99 7.74
C THR A 287 35.46 11.26 9.16
N PRO A 288 36.76 11.01 9.38
CA PRO A 288 37.41 11.31 10.65
C PRO A 288 37.52 12.83 10.81
N GLN A 289 36.89 13.38 11.86
CA GLN A 289 37.01 14.77 12.30
C GLN A 289 36.94 15.82 11.18
N THR A 290 35.80 15.93 10.50
CA THR A 290 35.51 17.17 9.78
C THR A 290 35.05 18.19 10.83
N LYS A 291 35.82 19.26 11.09
CA LYS A 291 35.33 20.41 11.85
C LYS A 291 34.21 21.06 11.05
N LEU A 292 32.97 20.67 11.34
CA LEU A 292 31.78 21.34 10.84
C LEU A 292 31.76 22.77 11.39
N PHE A 293 31.07 23.68 10.70
CA PHE A 293 30.75 24.98 11.27
C PHE A 293 30.02 24.75 12.61
N GLU A 294 30.44 25.42 13.69
CA GLU A 294 30.02 25.10 15.08
C GLU A 294 28.49 25.15 15.29
N ASP A 295 27.78 25.91 14.45
CA ASP A 295 26.33 26.09 14.52
C ASP A 295 25.55 25.29 13.43
N TRP A 296 26.22 24.49 12.60
CA TRP A 296 25.57 23.71 11.52
C TRP A 296 25.37 22.24 11.90
N ARG A 297 24.13 21.89 12.23
CA ARG A 297 23.64 20.49 12.33
C ARG A 297 22.68 20.15 11.19
N LEU A 298 22.65 18.87 10.82
CA LEU A 298 21.79 18.39 9.73
C LEU A 298 20.32 18.33 10.14
N PHE A 299 20.04 17.84 11.35
CA PHE A 299 18.69 17.64 11.86
C PHE A 299 18.22 18.85 12.68
N ASP A 300 16.99 19.27 12.46
CA ASP A 300 16.34 20.34 13.20
C ASP A 300 15.01 19.83 13.78
N PHE A 301 14.99 19.51 15.07
CA PHE A 301 13.81 18.98 15.77
C PHE A 301 12.77 20.04 16.09
N ASN A 302 13.04 21.32 15.84
CA ASN A 302 11.99 22.33 15.79
C ASN A 302 11.13 22.13 14.53
N ILE A 303 11.73 21.69 13.41
CA ILE A 303 11.05 21.49 12.13
C ILE A 303 10.51 20.06 11.97
N ILE A 304 11.32 19.05 12.33
CA ILE A 304 10.94 17.63 12.28
C ILE A 304 9.65 17.42 13.07
N GLN A 305 8.66 16.84 12.40
CA GLN A 305 7.34 16.60 12.97
C GLN A 305 7.38 15.43 13.97
N ILE A 306 6.49 15.45 14.96
CA ILE A 306 6.49 14.44 16.04
C ILE A 306 6.10 13.06 15.51
N GLU A 307 5.15 13.04 14.59
CA GLU A 307 4.73 11.87 13.81
C GLU A 307 5.93 11.21 13.15
N LEU A 308 6.85 12.05 12.66
CA LEU A 308 8.07 11.60 12.02
C LEU A 308 9.06 11.01 13.02
N LEU A 309 9.14 11.55 14.22
CA LEU A 309 10.02 11.04 15.28
C LEU A 309 9.61 9.63 15.72
N SER A 310 8.31 9.39 15.87
CA SER A 310 7.75 8.08 16.17
C SER A 310 8.02 7.08 15.04
N GLU A 311 7.80 7.49 13.78
CA GLU A 311 8.12 6.68 12.59
C GLU A 311 9.60 6.31 12.55
N ILE A 312 10.49 7.26 12.81
CA ILE A 312 11.94 7.06 12.81
C ILE A 312 12.35 6.07 13.89
N TYR A 313 11.83 6.21 15.11
CA TYR A 313 12.17 5.31 16.19
C TYR A 313 11.69 3.88 15.95
N GLU A 314 10.47 3.71 15.44
CA GLU A 314 9.93 2.40 15.12
C GLU A 314 10.72 1.71 14.01
N ASN A 315 11.02 2.43 12.93
CA ASN A 315 11.88 1.93 11.85
C ASN A 315 13.28 1.56 12.36
N PHE A 316 13.81 2.31 13.32
CA PHE A 316 15.06 1.99 14.00
C PHE A 316 14.95 0.66 14.78
N LEU A 317 13.92 0.47 15.61
CA LEU A 317 13.69 -0.79 16.33
C LEU A 317 13.66 -2.00 15.38
N PHE A 318 12.95 -1.87 14.26
CA PHE A 318 12.85 -2.95 13.27
C PHE A 318 14.16 -3.26 12.56
N ALA A 319 14.99 -2.26 12.33
CA ALA A 319 16.25 -2.43 11.60
C ALA A 319 17.35 -3.06 12.47
N VAL A 320 17.29 -2.89 13.79
CA VAL A 320 18.27 -3.49 14.71
C VAL A 320 17.87 -4.90 15.16
N ASP A 321 16.57 -5.24 15.18
CA ASP A 321 16.12 -6.61 15.50
C ASP A 321 15.19 -7.23 14.42
N PRO A 322 15.73 -7.62 13.25
CA PRO A 322 14.93 -8.16 12.14
C PRO A 322 14.34 -9.55 12.43
N GLN A 323 14.97 -10.33 13.32
CA GLN A 323 14.50 -11.68 13.65
C GLN A 323 13.23 -11.63 14.53
N LYS A 324 13.11 -10.66 15.45
CA LYS A 324 11.86 -10.41 16.17
C LYS A 324 10.72 -9.98 15.25
N LYS A 325 11.00 -9.25 14.15
CA LYS A 325 9.99 -8.86 13.14
C LYS A 325 9.30 -10.07 12.50
N GLN A 326 10.06 -11.08 12.06
CA GLN A 326 9.49 -12.29 11.47
C GLN A 326 8.67 -13.13 12.47
N GLN A 327 9.04 -13.11 13.75
CA GLN A 327 8.37 -13.89 14.79
C GLN A 327 7.12 -13.21 15.35
N THR A 328 7.12 -11.87 15.41
CA THR A 328 6.00 -11.09 15.96
C THR A 328 4.97 -10.68 14.92
N GLY A 329 5.29 -10.77 13.62
CA GLY A 329 4.38 -10.38 12.55
C GLY A 329 4.06 -8.89 12.49
N THR A 330 4.88 -8.05 13.17
CA THR A 330 4.67 -6.61 13.31
C THR A 330 5.17 -5.86 12.08
N TYR A 331 4.30 -5.05 11.49
CA TYR A 331 4.62 -4.19 10.35
C TYR A 331 4.15 -2.76 10.64
N TYR A 332 5.01 -1.79 10.35
CA TYR A 332 4.66 -0.38 10.38
C TYR A 332 3.41 -0.10 9.54
N THR A 333 2.43 0.56 10.15
CA THR A 333 1.21 1.01 9.48
C THR A 333 1.47 2.35 8.80
N PRO A 334 1.33 2.46 7.47
CA PRO A 334 1.56 3.74 6.80
C PRO A 334 0.59 4.83 7.27
N PRO A 335 1.05 6.10 7.43
CA PRO A 335 0.21 7.20 7.89
C PRO A 335 -1.05 7.42 7.05
N SER A 336 -0.96 7.23 5.73
CA SER A 336 -2.10 7.30 4.80
C SER A 336 -3.24 6.35 5.18
N LEU A 337 -2.90 5.15 5.67
CA LEU A 337 -3.87 4.11 6.05
C LEU A 337 -4.51 4.42 7.41
N VAL A 338 -3.72 4.95 8.35
CA VAL A 338 -4.20 5.44 9.65
C VAL A 338 -5.20 6.57 9.42
N GLU A 339 -4.86 7.53 8.56
CA GLU A 339 -5.73 8.65 8.26
C GLU A 339 -7.03 8.22 7.57
N LEU A 340 -6.97 7.26 6.63
CA LEU A 340 -8.18 6.71 6.00
C LEU A 340 -9.16 6.14 7.04
N ILE A 341 -8.66 5.29 7.94
CA ILE A 341 -9.49 4.67 8.98
C ILE A 341 -10.08 5.75 9.89
N LEU A 342 -9.28 6.73 10.29
CA LEU A 342 -9.73 7.79 11.19
C LEU A 342 -10.63 8.82 10.49
N ASN A 343 -10.50 9.09 9.20
CA ASN A 343 -11.43 9.96 8.47
C ASN A 343 -12.82 9.33 8.40
N GLU A 344 -12.88 8.01 8.28
CA GLU A 344 -14.13 7.25 8.28
C GLU A 344 -14.77 7.13 9.66
N LYS A 345 -13.98 6.96 10.75
CA LYS A 345 -14.51 6.66 12.09
C LYS A 345 -14.31 7.74 13.16
N LEU A 346 -13.46 8.72 12.90
CA LEU A 346 -13.17 9.83 13.80
C LEU A 346 -12.88 11.14 13.01
N PRO A 347 -13.80 11.61 12.14
CA PRO A 347 -13.58 12.85 11.35
C PRO A 347 -13.42 14.09 12.23
N ILE A 348 -12.86 15.19 11.69
CA ILE A 348 -12.56 16.42 12.47
C ILE A 348 -13.20 17.68 11.92
N ASN A 349 -14.25 17.53 11.10
CA ASN A 349 -14.95 18.64 10.47
C ASN A 349 -15.48 19.62 11.53
N SER A 350 -15.71 20.89 11.15
CA SER A 350 -16.09 21.97 12.09
C SER A 350 -17.39 21.72 12.87
N TYR A 351 -18.20 20.76 12.44
CA TYR A 351 -19.43 20.32 13.11
C TYR A 351 -19.27 19.05 13.97
N GLU A 352 -18.05 18.51 14.08
CA GLU A 352 -17.72 17.37 14.94
C GLU A 352 -17.38 17.85 16.36
N TYR A 353 -18.27 17.59 17.31
CA TYR A 353 -18.15 18.11 18.69
C TYR A 353 -17.97 17.03 19.78
N LYS A 354 -18.16 15.74 19.45
CA LYS A 354 -18.04 14.63 20.42
C LYS A 354 -16.57 14.22 20.56
N TYR A 355 -15.96 14.62 21.67
CA TYR A 355 -14.54 14.35 22.00
C TYR A 355 -14.35 13.36 23.17
N ASP A 356 -15.42 13.01 23.88
CA ASP A 356 -15.48 12.04 24.97
C ASP A 356 -15.77 10.65 24.40
N LEU A 357 -14.74 10.04 23.79
CA LEU A 357 -14.80 8.76 23.10
C LEU A 357 -13.65 7.88 23.59
N LYS A 358 -13.96 6.70 24.13
CA LYS A 358 -12.92 5.73 24.50
C LYS A 358 -12.48 4.94 23.29
N ILE A 359 -11.20 5.05 22.96
CA ILE A 359 -10.58 4.47 21.78
C ILE A 359 -9.51 3.46 22.21
N LEU A 360 -9.58 2.25 21.64
CA LEU A 360 -8.64 1.18 21.89
C LEU A 360 -7.89 0.78 20.61
N ASP A 361 -6.57 0.66 20.70
CA ASP A 361 -5.78 -0.15 19.77
C ASP A 361 -5.33 -1.47 20.44
N PRO A 362 -5.86 -2.63 19.99
CA PRO A 362 -5.62 -3.92 20.64
C PRO A 362 -4.24 -4.51 20.31
N SER A 363 -3.42 -3.83 19.51
CA SER A 363 -2.06 -4.24 19.13
C SER A 363 -1.26 -2.98 18.77
N CYS A 364 -1.13 -2.06 19.73
CA CYS A 364 -0.85 -0.67 19.43
C CYS A 364 0.55 -0.39 18.89
N GLY A 365 1.50 -1.33 19.02
CA GLY A 365 2.87 -1.14 18.53
C GLY A 365 3.48 0.16 19.07
N SER A 366 3.92 1.04 18.17
CA SER A 366 4.48 2.36 18.47
C SER A 366 3.44 3.45 18.82
N GLY A 367 2.15 3.13 18.73
CA GLY A 367 1.06 4.01 19.13
C GLY A 367 0.56 4.98 18.06
N ILE A 368 0.86 4.78 16.77
CA ILE A 368 0.45 5.73 15.71
C ILE A 368 -1.06 6.00 15.66
N PHE A 369 -1.91 4.95 15.76
CA PHE A 369 -3.37 5.13 15.83
C PHE A 369 -3.81 5.89 17.08
N LEU A 370 -3.14 5.65 18.21
CA LEU A 370 -3.45 6.31 19.49
C LEU A 370 -3.11 7.80 19.45
N VAL A 371 -1.95 8.15 18.89
CA VAL A 371 -1.49 9.53 18.73
C VAL A 371 -2.42 10.32 17.81
N GLU A 372 -2.73 9.76 16.64
CA GLU A 372 -3.60 10.44 15.68
C GLU A 372 -5.05 10.55 16.19
N SER A 373 -5.53 9.54 16.91
CA SER A 373 -6.81 9.62 17.61
C SER A 373 -6.83 10.73 18.66
N PHE A 374 -5.79 10.82 19.50
CA PHE A 374 -5.68 11.85 20.52
C PHE A 374 -5.74 13.26 19.91
N LYS A 375 -4.98 13.53 18.84
CA LYS A 375 -5.02 14.82 18.14
C LYS A 375 -6.41 15.15 17.60
N ARG A 376 -7.13 14.17 17.07
CA ARG A 376 -8.51 14.36 16.58
C ARG A 376 -9.48 14.67 17.72
N LEU A 377 -9.33 14.03 18.88
CA LEU A 377 -10.13 14.36 20.06
C LEU A 377 -9.81 15.78 20.57
N VAL A 378 -8.53 16.19 20.56
CA VAL A 378 -8.15 17.59 20.85
C VAL A 378 -8.85 18.53 19.89
N LYS A 379 -8.77 18.29 18.57
CA LYS A 379 -9.43 19.16 17.58
C LYS A 379 -10.95 19.23 17.76
N ARG A 380 -11.62 18.11 18.06
CA ARG A 380 -13.06 18.10 18.37
C ARG A 380 -13.40 18.84 19.66
N TYR A 381 -12.52 18.79 20.66
CA TYR A 381 -12.64 19.62 21.86
C TYR A 381 -12.57 21.11 21.51
N GLU A 382 -11.58 21.51 20.71
CA GLU A 382 -11.42 22.88 20.23
C GLU A 382 -12.62 23.33 19.40
N ASN A 383 -13.15 22.49 18.51
CA ASN A 383 -14.36 22.79 17.72
C ASN A 383 -15.57 23.08 18.62
N LYS A 384 -15.74 22.29 19.69
CA LYS A 384 -16.86 22.44 20.63
C LYS A 384 -16.73 23.71 21.50
N HIS A 385 -15.51 24.08 21.90
CA HIS A 385 -15.27 25.23 22.79
C HIS A 385 -14.88 26.52 22.05
N LYS A 386 -14.57 26.42 20.76
CA LYS A 386 -14.10 27.51 19.89
C LYS A 386 -12.81 28.19 20.37
N GLU A 387 -11.95 27.43 21.04
CA GLU A 387 -10.66 27.89 21.55
C GLU A 387 -9.58 26.81 21.36
N LYS A 388 -8.31 27.22 21.27
CA LYS A 388 -7.18 26.30 21.19
C LYS A 388 -6.94 25.67 22.56
N LEU A 389 -6.78 24.34 22.62
CA LEU A 389 -6.56 23.64 23.88
C LEU A 389 -5.07 23.66 24.26
N THR A 390 -4.69 24.58 25.15
CA THR A 390 -3.31 24.71 25.65
C THR A 390 -3.15 24.38 27.14
N ASP A 391 -4.22 24.00 27.83
CA ASP A 391 -4.17 23.60 29.24
C ASP A 391 -3.63 22.17 29.40
N PHE A 392 -2.50 22.02 30.09
CA PHE A 392 -1.83 20.74 30.30
C PHE A 392 -2.71 19.72 31.03
N ASN A 393 -3.43 20.14 32.08
CA ASN A 393 -4.21 19.21 32.88
C ASN A 393 -5.42 18.68 32.09
N ARG A 394 -6.01 19.54 31.27
CA ARG A 394 -7.11 19.16 30.38
C ARG A 394 -6.66 18.26 29.25
N LEU A 395 -5.50 18.53 28.64
CA LEU A 395 -4.88 17.61 27.66
C LEU A 395 -4.56 16.26 28.29
N LYS A 396 -3.96 16.27 29.48
CA LYS A 396 -3.65 15.07 30.27
C LYS A 396 -4.92 14.27 30.56
N GLN A 397 -5.99 14.93 31.01
CA GLN A 397 -7.28 14.28 31.25
C GLN A 397 -7.86 13.69 29.97
N LEU A 398 -7.87 14.45 28.88
CA LEU A 398 -8.38 13.98 27.59
C LEU A 398 -7.60 12.74 27.12
N LEU A 399 -6.28 12.72 27.29
CA LEU A 399 -5.45 11.56 26.99
C LEU A 399 -5.81 10.36 27.88
N THR A 400 -5.84 10.54 29.21
CA THR A 400 -6.02 9.44 30.17
C THR A 400 -7.42 8.85 30.15
N ASP A 401 -8.44 9.65 29.83
CA ASP A 401 -9.84 9.19 29.89
C ASP A 401 -10.26 8.47 28.60
N ASN A 402 -9.56 8.69 27.48
CA ASN A 402 -10.03 8.32 26.14
C ASN A 402 -9.08 7.43 25.32
N ILE A 403 -7.79 7.40 25.59
CA ILE A 403 -6.81 6.72 24.72
C ILE A 403 -6.22 5.49 25.41
N PHE A 404 -6.40 4.32 24.80
CA PHE A 404 -6.01 3.04 25.37
C PHE A 404 -5.32 2.14 24.34
N GLY A 405 -4.35 1.35 24.77
CA GLY A 405 -3.59 0.44 23.91
C GLY A 405 -3.19 -0.85 24.60
N ILE A 406 -3.07 -1.94 23.84
CA ILE A 406 -2.50 -3.22 24.31
C ILE A 406 -1.33 -3.59 23.42
N GLU A 407 -0.21 -3.98 24.02
CA GLU A 407 0.99 -4.39 23.28
C GLU A 407 1.77 -5.46 24.07
N ILE A 408 2.23 -6.52 23.42
CA ILE A 408 2.97 -7.58 24.10
C ILE A 408 4.46 -7.22 24.30
N ASN A 409 5.02 -6.41 23.41
CA ASN A 409 6.41 -6.01 23.38
C ASN A 409 6.71 -4.82 24.30
N ARG A 410 7.60 -5.05 25.28
CA ARG A 410 8.02 -4.05 26.27
C ARG A 410 8.64 -2.78 25.68
N GLN A 411 9.36 -2.87 24.57
CA GLN A 411 9.97 -1.68 23.97
C GLN A 411 8.93 -0.86 23.20
N SER A 412 8.08 -1.54 22.41
CA SER A 412 7.05 -0.89 21.59
C SER A 412 6.05 -0.11 22.46
N ILE A 413 5.64 -0.67 23.60
CA ILE A 413 4.73 0.05 24.52
C ILE A 413 5.36 1.29 25.15
N LYS A 414 6.68 1.30 25.39
CA LYS A 414 7.41 2.50 25.83
C LYS A 414 7.46 3.55 24.73
N VAL A 415 7.59 3.13 23.47
CA VAL A 415 7.49 4.04 22.31
C VAL A 415 6.08 4.62 22.17
N ALA A 416 5.04 3.82 22.37
CA ALA A 416 3.67 4.33 22.37
C ALA A 416 3.45 5.41 23.43
N ALA A 417 3.93 5.17 24.66
CA ALA A 417 3.88 6.17 25.72
C ALA A 417 4.67 7.44 25.35
N PHE A 418 5.89 7.27 24.82
CA PHE A 418 6.73 8.38 24.36
C PHE A 418 6.03 9.23 23.29
N SER A 419 5.46 8.59 22.27
CA SER A 419 4.76 9.25 21.17
C SER A 419 3.53 10.03 21.65
N LEU A 420 2.78 9.49 22.62
CA LEU A 420 1.65 10.18 23.23
C LEU A 420 2.09 11.38 24.08
N TYR A 421 3.21 11.29 24.80
CA TYR A 421 3.75 12.45 25.53
C TYR A 421 4.18 13.56 24.58
N LEU A 422 4.83 13.24 23.47
CA LEU A 422 5.17 14.23 22.47
C LEU A 422 3.91 14.89 21.88
N ALA A 423 2.90 14.10 21.52
CA ALA A 423 1.63 14.63 21.01
C ALA A 423 0.92 15.55 22.03
N LEU A 424 1.00 15.23 23.31
CA LEU A 424 0.50 16.08 24.39
C LEU A 424 1.28 17.40 24.45
N VAL A 425 2.60 17.33 24.43
CA VAL A 425 3.51 18.48 24.52
C VAL A 425 3.40 19.42 23.32
N ASP A 426 3.11 18.89 22.13
CA ASP A 426 2.98 19.69 20.90
C ASP A 426 1.90 20.77 20.98
N ASN A 427 0.89 20.57 21.84
CA ASN A 427 -0.19 21.52 22.07
C ASN A 427 0.18 22.64 23.05
N LEU A 428 1.35 22.55 23.70
CA LEU A 428 1.79 23.49 24.74
C LEU A 428 2.84 24.46 24.21
N ASN A 429 3.08 25.54 24.97
CA ASN A 429 4.22 26.41 24.75
C ASN A 429 5.51 25.72 25.25
N PRO A 430 6.46 25.38 24.35
CA PRO A 430 7.64 24.59 24.72
C PRO A 430 8.50 25.27 25.79
N LYS A 431 8.61 26.61 25.76
CA LYS A 431 9.41 27.39 26.72
C LYS A 431 8.98 27.20 28.17
N THR A 432 7.73 26.80 28.40
CA THR A 432 7.16 26.60 29.73
C THR A 432 7.30 25.16 30.24
N LEU A 433 7.69 24.21 29.39
CA LEU A 433 7.73 22.77 29.70
C LEU A 433 8.66 22.45 30.86
N TRP A 434 9.85 23.01 30.83
CA TRP A 434 10.88 22.76 31.84
C TRP A 434 10.75 23.70 33.06
N GLN A 435 10.07 24.84 32.88
CA GLN A 435 9.94 25.88 33.90
C GLN A 435 8.78 25.59 34.89
N SER A 436 7.72 24.92 34.43
CA SER A 436 6.56 24.58 35.26
C SER A 436 6.75 23.25 35.98
N LYS A 437 6.85 23.26 37.31
CA LYS A 437 6.87 22.04 38.14
C LYS A 437 5.58 21.23 38.06
N ASN A 438 4.50 21.81 37.52
CA ASN A 438 3.18 21.17 37.43
C ASN A 438 3.01 20.31 36.17
N TYR A 439 3.94 20.38 35.20
CA TYR A 439 3.86 19.62 33.95
C TYR A 439 4.47 18.23 34.08
N ARG A 440 3.84 17.41 34.94
CA ARG A 440 4.24 16.01 35.16
C ARG A 440 3.36 15.07 34.35
N PHE A 441 3.98 14.28 33.46
CA PHE A 441 3.27 13.34 32.60
C PHE A 441 2.47 12.30 33.42
N PRO A 442 1.31 11.85 32.90
CA PRO A 442 0.58 10.74 33.52
C PRO A 442 1.38 9.44 33.45
N TYR A 443 1.17 8.53 34.39
CA TYR A 443 1.66 7.16 34.24
C TYR A 443 0.75 6.43 33.25
N LEU A 444 1.20 6.24 32.01
CA LEU A 444 0.41 5.55 30.97
C LEU A 444 0.61 4.05 30.98
N ILE A 445 1.85 3.59 31.19
CA ILE A 445 2.26 2.19 31.03
C ILE A 445 1.82 1.34 32.22
N ASN A 446 1.15 0.23 31.93
CA ASN A 446 0.84 -0.86 32.84
C ASN A 446 1.64 -2.10 32.41
N ASP A 447 2.79 -2.30 33.05
CA ASP A 447 3.65 -3.47 32.89
C ASP A 447 4.00 -4.03 34.29
N PRO A 448 3.26 -5.03 34.78
CA PRO A 448 3.51 -5.68 36.06
C PRO A 448 4.88 -6.36 36.16
N GLU A 449 5.50 -6.68 35.02
CA GLU A 449 6.84 -7.28 34.99
C GLU A 449 7.96 -6.22 35.02
N ASP A 450 7.64 -4.95 34.74
CA ASP A 450 8.61 -3.86 34.76
C ASP A 450 8.70 -3.23 36.16
N ILE A 451 9.57 -3.81 36.99
CA ILE A 451 9.86 -3.32 38.35
C ILE A 451 10.46 -1.92 38.40
N THR A 452 10.91 -1.36 37.26
CA THR A 452 11.47 0.01 37.20
C THR A 452 10.37 1.07 37.17
N LEU A 453 9.12 0.68 36.94
CA LEU A 453 7.98 1.60 36.98
C LEU A 453 7.61 1.95 38.42
N LYS A 454 7.66 3.26 38.74
CA LYS A 454 7.27 3.79 40.06
C LYS A 454 5.78 3.64 40.35
N GLU A 455 4.95 3.73 39.31
CA GLU A 455 3.49 3.61 39.39
C GLU A 455 2.97 2.99 38.08
N GLN A 456 1.94 2.15 38.21
CA GLN A 456 1.29 1.46 37.09
C GLN A 456 0.16 2.33 36.51
N GLY A 457 0.19 2.52 35.20
CA GLY A 457 -0.83 3.25 34.45
C GLY A 457 -2.11 2.45 34.19
N LYS A 458 -3.06 3.07 33.48
CA LYS A 458 -4.36 2.48 33.09
C LYS A 458 -4.71 2.71 31.62
N ASN A 459 -3.72 3.04 30.79
CA ASN A 459 -3.94 3.40 29.39
C ASN A 459 -3.26 2.42 28.43
N LEU A 460 -1.98 2.13 28.66
CA LEU A 460 -1.18 1.26 27.80
C LEU A 460 -0.83 -0.02 28.54
N TYR A 461 -1.44 -1.13 28.15
CA TYR A 461 -1.32 -2.42 28.84
C TYR A 461 -0.32 -3.34 28.15
N ARG A 462 0.74 -3.73 28.86
CA ARG A 462 1.65 -4.75 28.36
C ARG A 462 1.07 -6.14 28.60
N ARG A 463 0.28 -6.67 27.66
CA ARG A 463 -0.43 -7.95 27.77
C ARG A 463 -0.48 -8.67 26.43
N ASP A 464 -0.76 -9.97 26.46
CA ASP A 464 -1.31 -10.67 25.30
C ASP A 464 -2.81 -10.36 25.19
N THR A 465 -3.21 -9.63 24.15
CA THR A 465 -4.60 -9.24 23.85
C THR A 465 -5.56 -10.42 23.80
N ILE A 466 -5.08 -11.59 23.36
CA ILE A 466 -5.92 -12.77 23.10
C ILE A 466 -6.22 -13.53 24.38
N GLU A 467 -5.35 -13.42 25.39
CA GLU A 467 -5.62 -13.92 26.73
C GLU A 467 -6.79 -13.18 27.40
N THR A 468 -7.16 -13.62 28.60
CA THR A 468 -8.25 -13.02 29.37
C THR A 468 -7.70 -11.85 30.17
N ASN A 469 -8.09 -10.62 29.80
CA ASN A 469 -7.63 -9.39 30.43
C ASN A 469 -8.83 -8.65 31.05
N LYS A 470 -9.37 -9.16 32.16
CA LYS A 470 -10.62 -8.64 32.76
C LYS A 470 -10.59 -7.13 33.04
N GLU A 471 -9.44 -6.60 33.45
CA GLU A 471 -9.28 -5.17 33.72
C GLU A 471 -9.49 -4.29 32.48
N ILE A 472 -9.22 -4.83 31.29
CA ILE A 472 -9.40 -4.15 30.00
C ILE A 472 -10.74 -4.52 29.38
N GLU A 473 -11.15 -5.79 29.47
CA GLU A 473 -12.41 -6.30 28.94
C GLU A 473 -13.65 -5.70 29.62
N ASN A 474 -13.50 -5.17 30.84
CA ASN A 474 -14.56 -4.46 31.55
C ASN A 474 -14.71 -2.98 31.12
N ILE A 475 -13.79 -2.48 30.28
CA ILE A 475 -13.89 -1.14 29.70
C ILE A 475 -14.68 -1.26 28.40
N GLU A 476 -15.82 -0.58 28.33
CA GLU A 476 -16.56 -0.45 27.07
C GLU A 476 -15.94 0.69 26.24
N PHE A 477 -15.42 0.33 25.07
CA PHE A 477 -14.81 1.26 24.11
C PHE A 477 -15.84 1.66 23.04
N ASP A 478 -15.85 2.95 22.68
CA ASP A 478 -16.67 3.47 21.59
C ASP A 478 -16.09 3.10 20.22
N LEU A 479 -14.76 2.96 20.13
CA LEU A 479 -14.05 2.70 18.88
C LEU A 479 -12.83 1.79 19.11
N VAL A 480 -12.72 0.72 18.32
CA VAL A 480 -11.54 -0.14 18.27
C VAL A 480 -10.90 -0.03 16.89
N ILE A 481 -9.64 0.38 16.84
CA ILE A 481 -8.87 0.64 15.61
C ILE A 481 -7.48 0.04 15.72
N GLY A 482 -6.83 -0.30 14.61
CA GLY A 482 -5.46 -0.80 14.69
C GLY A 482 -5.04 -1.67 13.53
N ASN A 483 -3.79 -2.13 13.61
CA ASN A 483 -3.16 -3.06 12.68
C ASN A 483 -2.69 -4.34 13.42
N PRO A 484 -3.57 -5.34 13.60
CA PRO A 484 -3.19 -6.60 14.22
C PRO A 484 -2.06 -7.34 13.48
N PRO A 485 -1.28 -8.19 14.18
CA PRO A 485 -0.16 -8.91 13.58
C PRO A 485 -0.62 -9.96 12.55
N PHE A 486 0.22 -10.18 11.52
CA PHE A 486 0.00 -11.20 10.48
C PHE A 486 0.98 -12.36 10.61
N GLY A 487 0.52 -13.57 10.29
CA GLY A 487 1.41 -14.73 10.20
C GLY A 487 0.71 -16.05 10.53
N THR A 488 1.27 -17.14 9.99
CA THR A 488 0.84 -18.53 10.24
C THR A 488 1.90 -19.37 10.96
N ASP A 489 3.14 -18.87 11.03
CA ASP A 489 4.28 -19.60 11.57
C ASP A 489 4.56 -19.18 13.02
N LYS A 490 5.13 -20.08 13.81
CA LYS A 490 5.55 -19.82 15.22
C LYS A 490 4.47 -19.17 16.11
N LEU A 491 3.19 -19.49 15.86
CA LEU A 491 2.06 -18.94 16.63
C LEU A 491 2.15 -19.24 18.12
N LEU A 492 1.86 -18.23 18.94
CA LEU A 492 1.67 -18.35 20.39
C LEU A 492 0.59 -19.38 20.73
N SER A 493 0.70 -20.00 21.91
CA SER A 493 -0.30 -20.96 22.41
C SER A 493 -1.67 -20.31 22.58
N SER A 494 -1.73 -19.05 23.04
CA SER A 494 -2.95 -18.24 23.15
C SER A 494 -3.70 -18.17 21.82
N ILE A 495 -3.00 -17.80 20.73
CA ILE A 495 -3.54 -17.73 19.36
C ILE A 495 -4.04 -19.10 18.91
N ARG A 496 -3.22 -20.15 19.04
CA ARG A 496 -3.58 -21.52 18.60
C ARG A 496 -4.84 -22.01 19.32
N ASN A 497 -4.87 -21.89 20.64
CA ASN A 497 -5.99 -22.30 21.48
C ASN A 497 -7.26 -21.51 21.15
N TYR A 498 -7.13 -20.22 20.86
CA TYR A 498 -8.25 -19.38 20.43
C TYR A 498 -8.80 -19.85 19.08
N CYS A 499 -7.94 -20.04 18.09
CA CYS A 499 -8.34 -20.54 16.77
C CYS A 499 -9.01 -21.91 16.87
N ASP A 500 -8.42 -22.84 17.64
CA ASP A 500 -8.98 -24.19 17.83
C ASP A 500 -10.36 -24.13 18.55
N LYS A 501 -10.53 -23.23 19.53
CA LYS A 501 -11.80 -23.03 20.25
C LYS A 501 -12.95 -22.59 19.34
N TYR A 502 -12.68 -21.68 18.40
CA TYR A 502 -13.71 -21.15 17.49
C TYR A 502 -13.71 -21.79 16.09
N GLY A 503 -12.83 -22.78 15.85
CA GLY A 503 -12.70 -23.43 14.55
C GLY A 503 -12.18 -22.51 13.44
N PHE A 504 -11.38 -21.50 13.78
CA PHE A 504 -10.77 -20.55 12.85
C PHE A 504 -9.43 -21.07 12.31
N ALA A 505 -8.98 -20.45 11.21
CA ALA A 505 -7.66 -20.76 10.67
C ALA A 505 -6.58 -20.30 11.65
N LYS A 506 -5.45 -21.02 11.65
CA LYS A 506 -4.27 -20.69 12.47
C LYS A 506 -3.50 -19.53 11.85
N GLU A 507 -4.10 -18.34 11.93
CA GLU A 507 -3.55 -17.07 11.45
C GLU A 507 -3.71 -16.01 12.54
N MET A 508 -2.62 -15.28 12.84
CA MET A 508 -2.52 -14.36 13.98
C MET A 508 -3.65 -13.32 14.05
N VAL A 509 -4.09 -12.79 12.90
CA VAL A 509 -5.03 -11.66 12.84
C VAL A 509 -6.47 -12.04 13.25
N LEU A 510 -6.89 -13.29 13.01
CA LEU A 510 -8.30 -13.68 13.17
C LEU A 510 -8.80 -13.55 14.62
N PRO A 511 -8.05 -14.02 15.65
CA PRO A 511 -8.43 -13.80 17.05
C PRO A 511 -8.58 -12.33 17.44
N PHE A 512 -7.80 -11.40 16.87
CA PHE A 512 -7.88 -9.97 17.19
C PHE A 512 -9.19 -9.37 16.68
N LEU A 513 -9.55 -9.64 15.41
CA LEU A 513 -10.83 -9.20 14.84
C LEU A 513 -12.01 -9.76 15.66
N HIS A 514 -11.95 -11.04 16.03
CA HIS A 514 -13.00 -11.65 16.83
C HIS A 514 -13.09 -11.04 18.24
N LYS A 515 -11.94 -10.91 18.94
CA LYS A 515 -11.86 -10.37 20.29
C LYS A 515 -12.28 -8.88 20.36
N ALA A 516 -12.06 -8.09 19.31
CA ALA A 516 -12.44 -6.68 19.25
C ALA A 516 -13.93 -6.44 19.57
N THR A 517 -14.82 -7.37 19.19
CA THR A 517 -16.26 -7.28 19.52
C THR A 517 -16.57 -7.38 21.01
N LYS A 518 -15.65 -7.92 21.82
CA LYS A 518 -15.78 -7.93 23.28
C LYS A 518 -15.39 -6.59 23.90
N PHE A 519 -14.41 -5.91 23.32
CA PHE A 519 -13.98 -4.58 23.77
C PHE A 519 -14.98 -3.49 23.35
N SER A 520 -15.65 -3.68 22.22
CA SER A 520 -16.62 -2.73 21.64
C SER A 520 -17.94 -3.44 21.29
N PRO A 521 -18.75 -3.82 22.30
CA PRO A 521 -20.04 -4.48 22.05
C PRO A 521 -21.06 -3.54 21.40
N ASN A 522 -21.03 -2.25 21.76
CA ASN A 522 -21.96 -1.22 21.28
C ASN A 522 -21.30 -0.16 20.36
N GLY A 523 -19.98 -0.22 20.22
CA GLY A 523 -19.22 0.76 19.43
C GLY A 523 -18.89 0.27 18.03
N GLU A 524 -17.93 0.95 17.41
CA GLU A 524 -17.46 0.66 16.06
C GLU A 524 -16.06 0.03 16.06
N ILE A 525 -15.77 -0.74 15.02
CA ILE A 525 -14.49 -1.44 14.87
C ILE A 525 -13.98 -1.24 13.44
N ALA A 526 -12.70 -0.87 13.31
CA ALA A 526 -12.02 -0.79 12.02
C ALA A 526 -10.60 -1.36 12.13
N LEU A 527 -10.39 -2.57 11.61
CA LEU A 527 -9.12 -3.30 11.74
C LEU A 527 -8.58 -3.72 10.38
N ILE A 528 -7.25 -3.71 10.27
CA ILE A 528 -6.53 -4.20 9.10
C ILE A 528 -6.37 -5.73 9.20
N PHE A 529 -6.49 -6.44 8.09
CA PHE A 529 -6.34 -7.88 8.02
C PHE A 529 -5.76 -8.35 6.67
N ASN A 530 -5.28 -9.59 6.62
CA ASN A 530 -4.79 -10.19 5.38
C ASN A 530 -5.96 -10.46 4.41
N THR A 531 -5.88 -9.96 3.17
CA THR A 531 -6.96 -10.12 2.18
C THR A 531 -7.33 -11.59 1.93
N LYS A 532 -6.39 -12.53 2.09
CA LYS A 532 -6.68 -13.96 1.90
C LYS A 532 -7.81 -14.47 2.80
N VAL A 533 -8.09 -13.82 3.91
CA VAL A 533 -9.25 -14.16 4.76
C VAL A 533 -10.57 -14.06 3.97
N LEU A 534 -10.68 -13.17 2.98
CA LEU A 534 -11.85 -13.06 2.10
C LEU A 534 -11.94 -14.16 1.04
N THR A 535 -10.80 -14.68 0.56
CA THR A 535 -10.76 -15.51 -0.66
C THR A 535 -10.35 -16.97 -0.43
N ASN A 536 -9.73 -17.28 0.71
CA ASN A 536 -9.25 -18.62 1.02
C ASN A 536 -10.42 -19.61 1.15
N THR A 537 -10.31 -20.75 0.47
CA THR A 537 -11.35 -21.78 0.39
C THR A 537 -11.28 -22.82 1.50
N GLY A 538 -10.32 -22.72 2.43
CA GLY A 538 -10.25 -23.61 3.58
C GLY A 538 -11.46 -23.43 4.50
N SER A 539 -12.00 -24.52 5.03
CA SER A 539 -13.19 -24.51 5.91
C SER A 539 -13.00 -23.63 7.15
N THR A 540 -11.80 -23.59 7.70
CA THR A 540 -11.47 -22.74 8.87
C THR A 540 -11.52 -21.24 8.56
N TYR A 541 -11.22 -20.83 7.32
CA TYR A 541 -11.42 -19.45 6.87
C TYR A 541 -12.90 -19.15 6.57
N GLN A 542 -13.63 -20.13 6.02
CA GLN A 542 -15.08 -20.04 5.83
C GLN A 542 -15.80 -19.85 7.17
N ASN A 543 -15.42 -20.57 8.22
CA ASN A 543 -15.97 -20.40 9.56
C ASN A 543 -15.78 -18.97 10.09
N PHE A 544 -14.59 -18.39 9.87
CA PHE A 544 -14.33 -17.00 10.25
C PHE A 544 -15.19 -16.01 9.46
N ARG A 545 -15.33 -16.18 8.13
CA ARG A 545 -16.23 -15.34 7.32
C ARG A 545 -17.68 -15.49 7.75
N LYS A 546 -18.11 -16.72 8.10
CA LYS A 546 -19.45 -16.97 8.62
C LYS A 546 -19.70 -16.10 9.84
N TRP A 547 -18.78 -16.10 10.80
CA TRP A 547 -18.86 -15.21 11.97
C TRP A 547 -18.88 -13.73 11.56
N LEU A 548 -17.89 -13.28 10.77
CA LEU A 548 -17.72 -11.86 10.45
C LEU A 548 -18.93 -11.26 9.71
N PHE A 549 -19.52 -11.98 8.76
CA PHE A 549 -20.60 -11.45 7.92
C PHE A 549 -22.01 -11.83 8.39
N ASN A 550 -22.18 -12.85 9.24
CA ASN A 550 -23.50 -13.24 9.78
C ASN A 550 -23.71 -12.82 11.24
N GLU A 551 -22.66 -12.77 12.06
CA GLU A 551 -22.77 -12.44 13.49
C GLU A 551 -22.30 -11.02 13.82
N CYS A 552 -21.84 -10.26 12.82
CA CYS A 552 -21.50 -8.86 12.92
C CYS A 552 -22.12 -8.09 11.75
N TYR A 553 -22.29 -6.78 11.91
CA TYR A 553 -22.68 -5.90 10.82
C TYR A 553 -21.44 -5.28 10.18
N VAL A 554 -21.06 -5.80 9.02
CA VAL A 554 -20.01 -5.20 8.17
C VAL A 554 -20.63 -4.10 7.31
N GLU A 555 -20.07 -2.90 7.42
CA GLU A 555 -20.49 -1.72 6.65
C GLU A 555 -19.74 -1.66 5.32
N LYS A 556 -18.41 -1.76 5.38
CA LYS A 556 -17.54 -1.61 4.23
C LYS A 556 -16.22 -2.37 4.39
N VAL A 557 -15.62 -2.73 3.26
CA VAL A 557 -14.33 -3.41 3.17
C VAL A 557 -13.46 -2.72 2.12
N TYR A 558 -12.25 -2.34 2.49
CA TYR A 558 -11.23 -1.87 1.55
C TYR A 558 -10.24 -3.00 1.28
N ASN A 559 -9.93 -3.28 0.01
CA ASN A 559 -8.97 -4.29 -0.42
C ASN A 559 -7.83 -3.62 -1.19
N PHE A 560 -6.65 -3.61 -0.57
CA PHE A 560 -5.44 -3.01 -1.13
C PHE A 560 -4.45 -4.05 -1.68
N SER A 561 -4.91 -5.24 -2.07
CA SER A 561 -4.01 -6.30 -2.55
C SER A 561 -3.26 -5.92 -3.84
N ILE A 562 -3.76 -4.94 -4.61
CA ILE A 562 -3.02 -4.38 -5.74
C ILE A 562 -1.70 -3.72 -5.32
N LEU A 563 -1.59 -3.27 -4.07
CA LEU A 563 -0.41 -2.59 -3.52
C LEU A 563 0.68 -3.56 -3.05
N ARG A 564 0.41 -4.87 -3.11
CA ARG A 564 1.39 -5.91 -2.79
C ARG A 564 2.54 -5.87 -3.79
N LYS A 565 3.78 -5.79 -3.28
CA LYS A 565 5.02 -5.76 -4.10
C LYS A 565 4.98 -4.67 -5.19
N ALA A 566 4.28 -3.57 -4.93
CA ALA A 566 4.27 -2.42 -5.81
C ALA A 566 5.74 -2.02 -6.11
N PRO A 567 6.14 -1.90 -7.40
CA PRO A 567 7.51 -1.55 -7.75
C PRO A 567 8.00 -0.31 -6.98
N LYS A 568 9.29 -0.22 -6.64
CA LYS A 568 9.84 0.92 -5.87
C LYS A 568 9.61 2.27 -6.56
N ASP A 569 9.50 2.22 -7.88
CA ASP A 569 9.20 3.28 -8.83
C ASP A 569 7.69 3.51 -9.07
N PHE A 570 6.82 2.61 -8.59
CA PHE A 570 5.37 2.63 -8.73
C PHE A 570 4.67 2.31 -7.40
N GLY A 571 4.44 3.32 -6.54
CA GLY A 571 3.65 3.17 -5.31
C GLY A 571 4.27 2.35 -4.18
N GLY A 572 5.45 1.75 -4.38
CA GLY A 572 6.19 0.99 -3.37
C GLY A 572 6.70 1.80 -2.17
N GLN A 573 6.28 3.06 -2.00
CA GLN A 573 6.65 3.92 -0.87
C GLN A 573 5.50 4.16 0.10
N LEU A 574 4.25 4.28 -0.39
CA LEU A 574 3.05 4.37 0.46
C LEU A 574 2.87 3.17 1.38
N PHE A 575 3.31 2.00 0.91
CA PHE A 575 3.21 0.74 1.63
C PHE A 575 4.55 0.00 1.57
N GLY A 576 5.68 0.72 1.55
CA GLY A 576 7.02 0.17 1.27
C GLY A 576 7.53 -0.89 2.25
N SER A 577 6.83 -1.10 3.36
CA SER A 577 7.04 -2.20 4.31
C SER A 577 6.03 -3.35 4.17
N ALA A 578 4.89 -3.15 3.50
CA ALA A 578 3.83 -4.14 3.34
C ALA A 578 4.20 -5.14 2.25
N THR A 579 4.75 -6.27 2.67
CA THR A 579 5.09 -7.38 1.78
C THR A 579 3.88 -8.27 1.44
N GLY A 580 2.81 -8.17 2.24
CA GLY A 580 1.58 -8.95 2.11
C GLY A 580 0.37 -8.15 1.62
N PRO A 581 -0.64 -8.81 1.04
CA PRO A 581 -1.89 -8.17 0.62
C PRO A 581 -2.76 -7.85 1.84
N ILE A 582 -3.14 -6.57 2.01
CA ILE A 582 -3.94 -6.11 3.15
C ILE A 582 -5.32 -5.63 2.74
N SER A 583 -6.26 -5.71 3.68
CA SER A 583 -7.60 -5.15 3.61
C SER A 583 -7.96 -4.46 4.92
N ILE A 584 -8.91 -3.53 4.91
CA ILE A 584 -9.54 -2.98 6.12
C ILE A 584 -11.00 -3.44 6.14
N VAL A 585 -11.48 -3.88 7.31
CA VAL A 585 -12.90 -4.13 7.54
C VAL A 585 -13.44 -3.14 8.55
N PHE A 586 -14.57 -2.52 8.22
CA PHE A 586 -15.33 -1.64 9.10
C PHE A 586 -16.61 -2.35 9.51
N TYR A 587 -16.76 -2.63 10.80
CA TYR A 587 -17.84 -3.45 11.33
C TYR A 587 -18.20 -3.09 12.77
N ARG A 588 -19.30 -3.65 13.24
CA ARG A 588 -19.76 -3.56 14.63
C ARG A 588 -20.46 -4.85 15.01
N LYS A 589 -20.56 -5.14 16.32
CA LYS A 589 -21.17 -6.39 16.79
C LYS A 589 -22.66 -6.45 16.46
N GLU A 590 -23.38 -5.39 16.82
CA GLU A 590 -24.84 -5.34 16.65
C GLU A 590 -25.28 -4.68 15.33
N THR A 591 -26.36 -5.18 14.76
CA THR A 591 -26.93 -4.62 13.52
C THR A 591 -27.59 -3.26 13.80
N PRO A 592 -27.26 -2.19 13.05
CA PRO A 592 -27.88 -0.89 13.25
C PRO A 592 -29.36 -0.91 12.84
N LYS A 593 -30.15 0.02 13.38
CA LYS A 593 -31.60 0.12 13.09
C LYS A 593 -31.92 0.23 11.59
N ASN A 594 -31.11 0.99 10.85
CA ASN A 594 -31.23 1.18 9.42
C ASN A 594 -30.07 0.44 8.72
N ALA A 595 -30.18 -0.89 8.66
CA ALA A 595 -29.17 -1.72 8.01
C ALA A 595 -29.30 -1.64 6.48
N SER A 596 -28.18 -1.44 5.79
CA SER A 596 -28.13 -1.54 4.33
C SER A 596 -28.19 -3.00 3.90
N ASP A 597 -28.91 -3.29 2.81
CA ASP A 597 -28.92 -4.58 2.12
C ASP A 597 -27.61 -4.85 1.34
N ARG A 598 -26.69 -3.87 1.31
CA ARG A 598 -25.40 -3.97 0.63
C ARG A 598 -24.22 -3.69 1.55
N ILE A 599 -23.05 -4.20 1.15
CA ILE A 599 -21.73 -3.90 1.72
C ILE A 599 -20.93 -3.12 0.69
N ILE A 600 -20.32 -2.00 1.10
CA ILE A 600 -19.47 -1.22 0.20
C ILE A 600 -18.09 -1.89 0.13
N TYR A 601 -17.64 -2.23 -1.07
CA TYR A 601 -16.37 -2.89 -1.32
C TYR A 601 -15.49 -2.02 -2.21
N TYR A 602 -14.37 -1.56 -1.66
CA TYR A 602 -13.38 -0.76 -2.37
C TYR A 602 -12.23 -1.65 -2.79
N ALA A 603 -11.96 -1.73 -4.09
CA ALA A 603 -10.84 -2.48 -4.66
C ALA A 603 -10.11 -1.59 -5.68
N PRO A 604 -9.34 -0.58 -5.21
CA PRO A 604 -8.62 0.35 -6.07
C PRO A 604 -7.79 -0.38 -7.12
N LYS A 605 -7.84 0.11 -8.36
CA LYS A 605 -7.11 -0.47 -9.50
C LYS A 605 -6.04 0.45 -10.05
N THR A 606 -5.97 1.69 -9.57
CA THR A 606 -5.07 2.70 -10.14
C THR A 606 -4.26 3.42 -9.08
N TYR A 607 -2.99 3.58 -9.40
CA TYR A 607 -2.06 4.38 -8.64
C TYR A 607 -1.89 5.73 -9.35
N ILE A 608 -2.10 6.82 -8.63
CA ILE A 608 -1.65 8.13 -9.08
C ILE A 608 -0.30 8.36 -8.43
N LYS A 609 0.72 8.43 -9.27
CA LYS A 609 1.98 9.06 -8.86
C LYS A 609 1.79 10.56 -9.16
N SER A 610 1.53 11.38 -8.14
CA SER A 610 1.66 12.84 -8.22
C SER A 610 2.77 13.36 -7.32
N ASN A 611 3.37 14.50 -7.65
CA ASN A 611 4.53 15.01 -6.91
C ASN A 611 4.16 15.66 -5.58
N VAL A 612 2.88 15.90 -5.36
CA VAL A 612 2.41 16.48 -4.10
C VAL A 612 1.98 15.38 -3.14
N ILE A 613 1.48 14.27 -3.70
CA ILE A 613 0.80 13.21 -2.95
C ILE A 613 1.03 11.90 -3.72
N GLU A 614 1.86 11.00 -3.19
CA GLU A 614 1.82 9.59 -3.61
C GLU A 614 0.40 9.11 -3.32
N GLY A 615 -0.41 8.50 -4.20
CA GLY A 615 -1.73 8.10 -3.74
C GLY A 615 -2.48 7.02 -4.49
N VAL A 616 -3.36 6.34 -3.78
CA VAL A 616 -4.29 5.35 -4.34
C VAL A 616 -5.48 6.11 -4.90
N ASN A 617 -5.73 5.97 -6.21
CA ASN A 617 -6.96 6.44 -6.81
C ASN A 617 -8.01 5.35 -6.75
N ILE A 618 -9.18 5.72 -6.28
CA ILE A 618 -10.38 4.90 -6.26
C ILE A 618 -11.36 5.55 -7.23
N ASP A 619 -11.32 5.08 -8.47
CA ASP A 619 -12.34 5.49 -9.44
C ASP A 619 -13.68 4.81 -9.10
N SER A 620 -14.79 5.37 -9.58
CA SER A 620 -16.11 4.77 -9.40
C SER A 620 -16.20 3.28 -9.77
N THR A 621 -15.42 2.82 -10.75
CA THR A 621 -15.35 1.41 -11.17
C THR A 621 -14.70 0.50 -10.11
N ASP A 622 -13.97 1.08 -9.18
CA ASP A 622 -13.25 0.39 -8.11
C ASP A 622 -14.10 0.30 -6.83
N VAL A 623 -15.27 0.94 -6.80
CA VAL A 623 -16.26 0.86 -5.72
C VAL A 623 -17.42 -0.03 -6.15
N LYS A 624 -17.69 -1.08 -5.37
CA LYS A 624 -18.79 -2.02 -5.63
C LYS A 624 -19.72 -2.07 -4.43
N TYR A 625 -21.02 -2.09 -4.70
CA TYR A 625 -22.06 -2.25 -3.68
C TYR A 625 -22.56 -3.69 -3.70
N LEU A 626 -21.93 -4.55 -2.91
CA LEU A 626 -22.15 -5.99 -2.96
C LEU A 626 -23.41 -6.40 -2.19
N PRO A 627 -24.26 -7.31 -2.70
CA PRO A 627 -25.42 -7.81 -1.96
C PRO A 627 -24.99 -8.49 -0.65
N ARG A 628 -25.55 -8.04 0.48
CA ARG A 628 -25.21 -8.59 1.81
C ARG A 628 -25.53 -10.07 1.91
N GLU A 629 -26.65 -10.51 1.35
CA GLU A 629 -27.05 -11.92 1.31
C GLU A 629 -25.99 -12.81 0.64
N GLU A 630 -25.36 -12.33 -0.43
CA GLU A 630 -24.29 -13.06 -1.11
C GLU A 630 -23.00 -13.05 -0.29
N CYS A 631 -22.64 -11.91 0.31
CA CYS A 631 -21.48 -11.78 1.19
C CYS A 631 -21.56 -12.66 2.45
N GLN A 632 -22.78 -13.03 2.87
CA GLN A 632 -23.05 -13.90 4.02
C GLN A 632 -22.73 -15.39 3.76
N LYS A 633 -22.65 -15.80 2.48
CA LYS A 633 -22.29 -17.16 2.08
C LYS A 633 -20.79 -17.40 2.29
N PRO A 634 -20.37 -18.30 3.19
CA PRO A 634 -18.95 -18.47 3.52
C PRO A 634 -18.05 -18.85 2.34
N GLU A 635 -18.59 -19.56 1.35
CA GLU A 635 -17.93 -20.05 0.14
C GLU A 635 -17.97 -19.08 -1.05
N THR A 636 -18.61 -17.93 -0.90
CA THR A 636 -18.80 -16.96 -2.00
C THR A 636 -17.47 -16.58 -2.65
N LYS A 637 -17.54 -16.39 -3.98
CA LYS A 637 -16.43 -15.88 -4.80
C LYS A 637 -16.57 -14.39 -5.13
N ILE A 638 -17.64 -13.73 -4.67
CA ILE A 638 -17.92 -12.35 -5.03
C ILE A 638 -16.77 -11.40 -4.70
N TRP A 639 -16.10 -11.60 -3.55
CA TRP A 639 -14.93 -10.81 -3.13
C TRP A 639 -13.78 -10.88 -4.13
N LYS A 640 -13.52 -12.08 -4.68
CA LYS A 640 -12.43 -12.31 -5.62
C LYS A 640 -12.80 -11.84 -7.02
N VAL A 641 -14.04 -12.09 -7.45
CA VAL A 641 -14.52 -11.72 -8.79
C VAL A 641 -14.57 -10.20 -8.92
N THR A 642 -15.28 -9.51 -8.01
CA THR A 642 -15.52 -8.06 -8.08
C THR A 642 -14.29 -7.23 -7.73
N MET A 643 -13.23 -7.86 -7.20
CA MET A 643 -11.93 -7.22 -7.04
C MET A 643 -11.31 -6.83 -8.39
N TRP A 644 -11.40 -7.73 -9.39
CA TRP A 644 -10.77 -7.51 -10.70
C TRP A 644 -11.79 -7.22 -11.79
N GLY A 645 -12.91 -7.94 -11.79
CA GLY A 645 -14.01 -7.78 -12.72
C GLY A 645 -15.14 -6.87 -12.22
N GLY A 646 -16.19 -6.82 -13.01
CA GLY A 646 -17.46 -6.15 -12.74
C GLY A 646 -18.58 -7.10 -12.31
N MET A 647 -19.80 -6.59 -12.25
CA MET A 647 -20.98 -7.42 -11.98
C MET A 647 -21.34 -8.33 -13.16
N GLY A 648 -20.99 -7.95 -14.38
CA GLY A 648 -21.09 -8.81 -15.57
C GLY A 648 -20.24 -10.08 -15.42
N ASP A 649 -19.00 -9.95 -14.95
CA ASP A 649 -18.10 -11.08 -14.69
C ASP A 649 -18.66 -11.98 -13.57
N TRP A 650 -19.24 -11.39 -12.52
CA TRP A 650 -19.92 -12.14 -11.45
C TRP A 650 -21.10 -12.96 -11.96
N ASN A 651 -21.97 -12.37 -12.78
CA ASN A 651 -23.10 -13.07 -13.37
C ASN A 651 -22.66 -14.21 -14.29
N LEU A 652 -21.62 -13.97 -15.11
CA LEU A 652 -21.02 -15.00 -15.95
C LEU A 652 -20.44 -16.13 -15.10
N MET A 653 -19.69 -15.81 -14.03
CA MET A 653 -19.13 -16.80 -13.11
C MET A 653 -20.22 -17.65 -12.42
N GLN A 654 -21.34 -17.05 -12.03
CA GLN A 654 -22.48 -17.77 -11.46
C GLN A 654 -23.10 -18.74 -12.49
N LYS A 655 -23.38 -18.25 -13.71
CA LYS A 655 -23.89 -19.07 -14.81
C LYS A 655 -22.96 -20.25 -15.09
N LEU A 656 -21.65 -19.98 -15.14
CA LEU A 656 -20.63 -20.98 -15.37
C LEU A 656 -20.53 -22.03 -14.26
N SER A 657 -20.84 -21.66 -13.01
CA SER A 657 -20.77 -22.58 -11.88
C SER A 657 -21.82 -23.70 -11.93
N ASN A 658 -22.87 -23.54 -12.75
CA ASN A 658 -23.89 -24.57 -13.01
C ASN A 658 -23.43 -25.65 -13.99
N HIS A 659 -22.32 -25.44 -14.71
CA HIS A 659 -21.78 -26.46 -15.60
C HIS A 659 -21.03 -27.56 -14.82
N PRO A 660 -20.94 -28.79 -15.37
CA PRO A 660 -20.07 -29.82 -14.82
C PRO A 660 -18.64 -29.32 -14.67
N LYS A 661 -17.94 -29.76 -13.63
CA LYS A 661 -16.55 -29.36 -13.38
C LYS A 661 -15.58 -30.29 -14.09
N LEU A 662 -14.35 -29.84 -14.30
CA LEU A 662 -13.27 -30.67 -14.84
C LEU A 662 -13.05 -31.95 -14.00
N SER A 663 -13.26 -31.88 -12.68
CA SER A 663 -13.26 -33.09 -11.82
C SER A 663 -14.22 -34.17 -12.29
N ASN A 664 -15.45 -33.78 -12.69
CA ASN A 664 -16.46 -34.74 -13.15
C ASN A 664 -16.02 -35.41 -14.45
N PHE A 665 -15.38 -34.67 -15.37
CA PHE A 665 -14.85 -35.24 -16.60
C PHE A 665 -13.67 -36.18 -16.33
N ILE A 666 -12.72 -35.77 -15.48
CA ILE A 666 -11.57 -36.60 -15.06
C ILE A 666 -12.06 -37.93 -14.47
N GLU A 667 -13.08 -37.89 -13.62
CA GLU A 667 -13.67 -39.08 -13.01
C GLU A 667 -14.40 -39.94 -14.06
N LYS A 668 -15.24 -39.34 -14.91
CA LYS A 668 -15.97 -40.04 -15.96
C LYS A 668 -15.05 -40.77 -16.95
N GLN A 669 -13.92 -40.17 -17.30
CA GLN A 669 -12.93 -40.73 -18.22
C GLN A 669 -11.85 -41.57 -17.52
N ASN A 670 -11.95 -41.80 -16.21
CA ASN A 670 -10.93 -42.53 -15.44
C ASN A 670 -9.51 -41.99 -15.63
N ILE A 671 -9.37 -40.66 -15.77
CA ILE A 671 -8.08 -39.99 -15.89
C ILE A 671 -7.37 -40.07 -14.54
N VAL A 672 -6.17 -40.63 -14.55
CA VAL A 672 -5.35 -40.80 -13.36
C VAL A 672 -4.75 -39.46 -12.97
N LYS A 673 -4.97 -39.01 -11.73
CA LYS A 673 -4.44 -37.75 -11.20
C LYS A 673 -3.48 -37.96 -10.02
N GLY A 674 -2.43 -37.15 -9.92
CA GLY A 674 -1.51 -37.19 -8.78
C GLY A 674 -0.60 -35.96 -8.72
N LEU A 675 -0.23 -35.55 -7.50
CA LEU A 675 0.81 -34.54 -7.32
C LEU A 675 2.20 -35.19 -7.37
N GLY A 676 3.19 -34.38 -7.71
CA GLY A 676 4.58 -34.80 -7.68
C GLY A 676 5.10 -35.08 -6.28
N LEU A 677 6.40 -35.34 -6.20
CA LEU A 677 7.10 -35.63 -4.95
C LEU A 677 7.56 -34.34 -4.24
N GLN A 678 7.47 -34.35 -2.90
CA GLN A 678 8.13 -33.39 -2.02
C GLN A 678 9.41 -34.04 -1.50
N PHE A 679 10.54 -33.42 -1.82
CA PHE A 679 11.84 -33.78 -1.26
C PHE A 679 11.87 -33.56 0.26
N LEU A 680 12.77 -34.25 0.97
CA LEU A 680 12.90 -34.08 2.43
C LEU A 680 13.29 -32.63 2.77
N ASP A 681 12.56 -32.05 3.71
CA ASP A 681 12.76 -30.74 4.33
C ASP A 681 12.22 -30.77 5.77
N GLU A 682 12.34 -29.66 6.53
CA GLU A 682 11.81 -29.56 7.90
C GLU A 682 10.29 -29.78 8.00
N SER A 683 9.55 -29.49 6.93
CA SER A 683 8.09 -29.59 6.86
C SER A 683 7.59 -30.99 6.44
N THR A 684 8.51 -31.88 6.07
CA THR A 684 8.15 -33.15 5.45
C THR A 684 7.59 -34.11 6.49
N ILE A 685 6.34 -34.53 6.27
CA ILE A 685 5.65 -35.51 7.09
C ILE A 685 5.47 -36.83 6.32
N ASN A 686 5.60 -37.96 7.02
CA ASN A 686 5.35 -39.30 6.48
C ASN A 686 6.07 -39.59 5.15
N PRO A 687 7.41 -39.49 5.09
CA PRO A 687 8.16 -39.84 3.89
C PRO A 687 7.99 -41.35 3.60
N ILE A 688 7.93 -41.68 2.31
CA ILE A 688 7.86 -43.06 1.82
C ILE A 688 9.16 -43.40 1.10
N LYS A 689 9.54 -44.68 1.12
CA LYS A 689 10.60 -45.23 0.28
C LYS A 689 9.98 -45.91 -0.94
N ASP A 690 10.39 -45.51 -2.13
CA ASP A 690 9.88 -46.04 -3.40
C ASP A 690 11.00 -46.02 -4.46
N ASP A 691 11.45 -47.20 -4.86
CA ASP A 691 12.55 -47.41 -5.81
C ASP A 691 12.07 -47.46 -7.27
N GLU A 692 10.76 -47.44 -7.52
CA GLU A 692 10.15 -47.61 -8.86
C GLU A 692 9.83 -46.27 -9.56
N ILE A 693 10.17 -45.13 -8.97
CA ILE A 693 9.92 -43.82 -9.59
C ILE A 693 10.90 -43.51 -10.74
N PRO A 694 10.44 -42.81 -11.80
CA PRO A 694 11.34 -42.41 -12.88
C PRO A 694 12.49 -41.54 -12.38
N ARG A 695 13.71 -41.85 -12.83
CA ARG A 695 14.93 -41.07 -12.54
C ARG A 695 14.99 -39.77 -13.32
N GLU A 696 14.44 -39.78 -14.52
CA GLU A 696 14.26 -38.57 -15.30
C GLU A 696 13.27 -37.64 -14.59
N TYR A 697 13.66 -36.39 -14.40
CA TYR A 697 12.95 -35.41 -13.61
C TYR A 697 12.76 -34.12 -14.41
N ILE A 698 11.58 -33.51 -14.29
CA ILE A 698 11.33 -32.20 -14.85
C ILE A 698 11.15 -31.17 -13.75
N LEU A 699 12.07 -30.20 -13.74
CA LEU A 699 11.99 -29.04 -12.87
C LEU A 699 10.76 -28.20 -13.25
N PRO A 700 9.98 -27.67 -12.29
CA PRO A 700 8.82 -26.83 -12.59
C PRO A 700 9.11 -25.63 -13.50
N LYS A 701 10.32 -25.06 -13.44
CA LYS A 701 10.76 -23.97 -14.33
C LYS A 701 10.91 -24.38 -15.81
N ASN A 702 11.15 -25.67 -16.06
CA ASN A 702 11.33 -26.24 -17.39
C ASN A 702 9.99 -26.65 -18.03
N ILE A 703 8.91 -26.71 -17.25
CA ILE A 703 7.56 -26.93 -17.80
C ILE A 703 7.15 -25.66 -18.54
N LYS A 704 6.99 -25.81 -19.86
CA LYS A 704 6.53 -24.77 -20.79
C LYS A 704 5.09 -25.05 -21.21
N ARG A 705 4.44 -24.05 -21.81
CA ARG A 705 3.06 -24.20 -22.29
C ARG A 705 3.05 -25.14 -23.51
N TYR A 706 2.03 -25.98 -23.57
CA TYR A 706 1.77 -26.98 -24.61
C TYR A 706 2.75 -28.17 -24.63
N ALA A 707 4.05 -27.95 -24.75
CA ALA A 707 5.05 -29.02 -24.81
C ALA A 707 6.34 -28.65 -24.05
N SER A 708 7.02 -29.63 -23.46
CA SER A 708 8.27 -29.45 -22.72
C SER A 708 9.30 -30.52 -23.09
N PHE A 709 10.55 -30.11 -23.28
CA PHE A 709 11.61 -30.97 -23.83
C PHE A 709 12.86 -31.05 -22.96
N VAL A 710 12.92 -30.30 -21.84
CA VAL A 710 14.12 -30.19 -21.00
C VAL A 710 13.93 -30.94 -19.68
N PHE A 711 14.65 -32.06 -19.55
CA PHE A 711 14.63 -32.95 -18.40
C PHE A 711 16.04 -33.04 -17.76
N SER A 712 16.09 -33.37 -16.48
CA SER A 712 17.30 -33.53 -15.68
C SER A 712 17.27 -34.85 -14.91
N ASP A 713 18.35 -35.18 -14.21
CA ASP A 713 18.30 -36.24 -13.19
C ASP A 713 17.50 -35.77 -11.96
N LEU A 714 16.84 -36.69 -11.27
CA LEU A 714 16.06 -36.42 -10.06
C LEU A 714 16.88 -35.76 -8.94
N ASN A 715 18.14 -36.14 -8.78
CA ASN A 715 19.00 -35.58 -7.73
C ASN A 715 19.34 -34.10 -8.00
N GLU A 716 19.27 -33.64 -9.25
CA GLU A 716 19.44 -32.23 -9.60
C GLU A 716 18.26 -31.36 -9.13
N GLY A 717 17.13 -31.99 -8.77
CA GLY A 717 15.98 -31.31 -8.19
C GLY A 717 16.15 -30.85 -6.73
N LEU A 718 17.20 -31.29 -6.05
CA LEU A 718 17.44 -31.00 -4.63
C LEU A 718 17.86 -29.54 -4.40
N THR A 719 17.15 -28.85 -3.51
CA THR A 719 17.61 -27.57 -2.95
C THR A 719 18.77 -27.79 -1.98
N GLU A 720 19.54 -26.75 -1.66
CA GLU A 720 20.62 -26.83 -0.67
C GLU A 720 20.12 -27.29 0.70
N GLU A 721 18.95 -26.83 1.12
CA GLU A 721 18.28 -27.28 2.33
C GLU A 721 17.96 -28.78 2.27
N SER A 722 17.30 -29.24 1.19
CA SER A 722 17.00 -30.67 1.04
C SER A 722 18.25 -31.54 1.01
N LYS A 723 19.36 -31.06 0.42
CA LYS A 723 20.64 -31.80 0.45
C LYS A 723 21.12 -32.06 1.87
N ILE A 724 20.95 -31.11 2.79
CA ILE A 724 21.30 -31.29 4.21
C ILE A 724 20.44 -32.39 4.85
N HIS A 725 19.12 -32.35 4.63
CA HIS A 725 18.20 -33.36 5.16
C HIS A 725 18.48 -34.76 4.62
N TYR A 726 18.77 -34.89 3.32
CA TYR A 726 19.13 -36.18 2.73
C TYR A 726 20.51 -36.67 3.15
N ALA A 727 21.51 -35.79 3.25
CA ALA A 727 22.83 -36.14 3.77
C ALA A 727 22.72 -36.73 5.19
N ASN A 728 21.92 -36.10 6.05
CA ASN A 728 21.62 -36.59 7.39
C ASN A 728 20.85 -37.92 7.36
N TYR A 729 19.82 -38.04 6.52
CA TYR A 729 19.01 -39.26 6.40
C TYR A 729 19.85 -40.46 5.95
N TYR A 730 20.70 -40.30 4.92
CA TYR A 730 21.57 -41.35 4.39
C TYR A 730 22.90 -41.50 5.14
N LYS A 731 23.21 -40.61 6.09
CA LYS A 731 24.48 -40.56 6.83
C LYS A 731 25.71 -40.43 5.91
N VAL A 732 25.63 -39.54 4.93
CA VAL A 732 26.70 -39.25 3.96
C VAL A 732 26.97 -37.75 3.87
N SER A 733 28.06 -37.34 3.20
CA SER A 733 28.27 -35.93 2.87
C SER A 733 27.27 -35.46 1.80
N SER A 734 26.95 -34.16 1.78
CA SER A 734 26.04 -33.56 0.78
C SER A 734 26.48 -33.77 -0.67
N SER A 735 27.77 -34.00 -0.92
CA SER A 735 28.34 -34.34 -2.24
C SER A 735 28.21 -35.80 -2.65
N LYS A 736 27.78 -36.69 -1.73
CA LYS A 736 27.71 -38.15 -1.92
C LYS A 736 26.30 -38.70 -1.72
N ILE A 737 25.28 -37.87 -1.88
CA ILE A 737 23.87 -38.28 -1.75
C ILE A 737 23.55 -39.33 -2.82
N PRO A 738 23.08 -40.53 -2.44
CA PRO A 738 22.73 -41.57 -3.40
C PRO A 738 21.51 -41.18 -4.24
N PRO A 739 21.18 -41.94 -5.30
CA PRO A 739 19.97 -41.70 -6.08
C PRO A 739 18.72 -41.64 -5.19
N ILE A 740 17.96 -40.54 -5.26
CA ILE A 740 16.84 -40.29 -4.35
C ILE A 740 15.74 -41.35 -4.51
N ASN A 741 15.35 -41.98 -3.41
CA ASN A 741 14.26 -42.97 -3.34
C ASN A 741 13.36 -42.78 -2.11
N VAL A 742 13.59 -41.72 -1.31
CA VAL A 742 12.78 -41.39 -0.14
C VAL A 742 12.23 -39.98 -0.31
N PHE A 743 10.93 -39.80 -0.19
CA PHE A 743 10.25 -38.52 -0.41
C PHE A 743 8.81 -38.61 0.11
N ARG A 744 8.11 -37.48 0.20
CA ARG A 744 6.65 -37.49 0.41
C ARG A 744 5.94 -37.41 -0.93
N ARG A 745 4.84 -38.15 -1.12
CA ARG A 745 4.03 -38.12 -2.33
C ARG A 745 2.54 -38.12 -1.99
N VAL A 746 1.77 -37.31 -2.70
CA VAL A 746 0.31 -37.25 -2.57
C VAL A 746 -0.33 -37.69 -3.88
N GLY A 747 -1.11 -38.78 -3.86
CA GLY A 747 -1.73 -39.36 -5.04
C GLY A 747 -1.11 -40.69 -5.44
N THR A 748 -0.96 -40.95 -6.74
CA THR A 748 -0.53 -42.26 -7.28
C THR A 748 0.77 -42.18 -8.09
N LYS A 749 1.59 -43.24 -8.04
CA LYS A 749 2.82 -43.37 -8.85
C LYS A 749 2.51 -43.42 -10.35
N LEU A 750 1.28 -43.80 -10.71
CA LEU A 750 0.84 -43.86 -12.10
C LEU A 750 0.84 -42.48 -12.78
N ALA A 751 0.81 -41.38 -12.02
CA ALA A 751 0.87 -40.02 -12.59
C ALA A 751 2.24 -39.68 -13.23
N PHE A 752 3.31 -40.42 -12.89
CA PHE A 752 4.64 -40.24 -13.48
C PHE A 752 4.85 -41.05 -14.77
N LYS A 753 3.90 -41.92 -15.11
CA LYS A 753 3.96 -42.78 -16.29
C LYS A 753 3.47 -42.05 -17.53
N SER A 754 4.03 -42.38 -18.69
CA SER A 754 3.63 -41.83 -20.00
C SER A 754 2.26 -42.41 -20.43
N SER A 755 1.45 -41.72 -21.25
CA SER A 755 1.50 -40.29 -21.59
C SER A 755 0.73 -39.47 -20.56
N HIS A 756 1.16 -38.24 -20.27
CA HIS A 756 0.50 -37.41 -19.27
C HIS A 756 0.58 -35.91 -19.57
N ILE A 757 -0.25 -35.13 -18.87
CA ILE A 757 -0.18 -33.67 -18.80
C ILE A 757 0.47 -33.29 -17.48
N LEU A 758 1.40 -32.35 -17.52
CA LEU A 758 1.94 -31.68 -16.34
C LEU A 758 1.42 -30.25 -16.25
N ILE A 759 0.85 -29.91 -15.10
CA ILE A 759 0.28 -28.58 -14.82
C ILE A 759 0.99 -28.04 -13.59
N LYS A 760 1.82 -27.02 -13.76
CA LYS A 760 2.56 -26.42 -12.62
C LYS A 760 1.69 -25.41 -11.87
N GLU A 761 1.87 -25.32 -10.55
CA GLU A 761 1.19 -24.32 -9.71
C GLU A 761 1.54 -22.89 -10.17
N GLY A 762 2.82 -22.61 -10.41
CA GLY A 762 3.30 -21.28 -10.82
C GLY A 762 2.94 -20.94 -12.27
N LEU A 763 2.59 -19.69 -12.53
CA LEU A 763 2.24 -19.21 -13.88
C LEU A 763 3.48 -19.08 -14.79
N SER A 764 3.26 -19.10 -16.11
CA SER A 764 4.25 -18.76 -17.15
C SER A 764 3.80 -17.49 -17.85
N ASP A 765 4.55 -16.39 -17.68
CA ASP A 765 4.16 -15.06 -18.20
C ASP A 765 2.72 -14.69 -17.84
N TRP A 766 2.37 -14.89 -16.55
CA TRP A 766 1.03 -14.73 -16.00
C TRP A 766 -0.06 -15.67 -16.55
N LYS A 767 0.24 -16.56 -17.50
CA LYS A 767 -0.71 -17.55 -18.03
C LYS A 767 -0.57 -18.91 -17.33
N VAL A 768 -1.67 -19.65 -17.26
CA VAL A 768 -1.68 -21.06 -16.80
C VAL A 768 -0.75 -21.88 -17.70
N CYS A 769 -0.06 -22.85 -17.12
CA CYS A 769 0.96 -23.62 -17.83
C CYS A 769 0.71 -25.12 -17.69
N ALA A 770 0.12 -25.70 -18.74
CA ALA A 770 -0.01 -27.13 -18.92
C ALA A 770 0.86 -27.61 -20.09
N SER A 771 1.47 -28.78 -19.97
CA SER A 771 2.30 -29.40 -21.01
C SER A 771 1.91 -30.85 -21.20
N TYR A 772 1.71 -31.28 -22.44
CA TYR A 772 1.67 -32.70 -22.79
C TYR A 772 3.08 -33.26 -22.81
N ILE A 773 3.25 -34.47 -22.28
CA ILE A 773 4.52 -35.18 -22.16
C ILE A 773 4.30 -36.65 -22.55
N GLU A 774 5.07 -37.12 -23.52
CA GLU A 774 5.04 -38.50 -24.02
C GLU A 774 6.23 -39.33 -23.50
N ARG A 775 6.62 -39.09 -22.25
CA ARG A 775 7.74 -39.75 -21.58
C ARG A 775 7.42 -39.96 -20.10
N GLU A 776 8.01 -41.00 -19.51
CA GLU A 776 7.90 -41.21 -18.05
C GLU A 776 8.87 -40.26 -17.34
N CYS A 777 8.39 -39.45 -16.40
CA CYS A 777 9.24 -38.56 -15.63
C CYS A 777 8.65 -38.25 -14.25
N SER A 778 9.54 -37.98 -13.30
CA SER A 778 9.22 -37.48 -11.97
C SER A 778 9.11 -35.94 -11.98
N PHE A 779 8.33 -35.38 -11.06
CA PHE A 779 8.11 -33.94 -10.95
C PHE A 779 7.85 -33.53 -9.50
N ASN A 780 8.02 -32.25 -9.18
CA ASN A 780 7.83 -31.68 -7.85
C ASN A 780 6.36 -31.69 -7.39
N SER A 781 6.11 -31.70 -6.08
CA SER A 781 4.77 -31.62 -5.46
C SER A 781 3.96 -30.37 -5.87
N LYS A 782 4.62 -29.35 -6.42
CA LYS A 782 4.04 -28.15 -7.06
C LYS A 782 3.57 -28.37 -8.50
N VAL A 783 3.53 -29.61 -8.96
CA VAL A 783 3.09 -30.00 -10.30
C VAL A 783 2.03 -31.10 -10.17
N LEU A 784 0.91 -30.89 -10.86
CA LEU A 784 -0.16 -31.85 -11.03
C LEU A 784 0.07 -32.66 -12.31
N GLY A 785 0.12 -33.97 -12.20
CA GLY A 785 0.11 -34.91 -13.31
C GLY A 785 -1.29 -35.47 -13.59
N LEU A 786 -1.70 -35.47 -14.86
CA LEU A 786 -2.91 -36.14 -15.36
C LEU A 786 -2.52 -37.15 -16.45
N ARG A 787 -2.74 -38.45 -16.20
CA ARG A 787 -2.42 -39.54 -17.13
C ARG A 787 -3.68 -40.17 -17.69
N HIS A 788 -3.65 -40.48 -18.98
CA HIS A 788 -4.67 -41.25 -19.67
C HIS A 788 -4.06 -42.03 -20.83
N GLN A 789 -4.72 -43.11 -21.27
CA GLN A 789 -4.23 -43.92 -22.40
C GLN A 789 -4.52 -43.27 -23.76
N ASP A 790 -5.66 -42.59 -23.87
CA ASP A 790 -6.00 -41.80 -25.04
C ASP A 790 -5.22 -40.48 -25.04
N THR A 791 -4.24 -40.37 -25.94
CA THR A 791 -3.39 -39.19 -26.09
C THR A 791 -4.12 -38.00 -26.69
N ASN A 792 -5.18 -38.21 -27.48
CA ASN A 792 -5.96 -37.12 -28.05
C ASN A 792 -6.73 -36.38 -26.96
N ILE A 793 -7.27 -37.10 -25.98
CA ILE A 793 -7.87 -36.48 -24.78
C ILE A 793 -6.83 -35.62 -24.05
N LEU A 794 -5.60 -36.12 -23.88
CA LEU A 794 -4.56 -35.38 -23.16
C LEU A 794 -4.10 -34.12 -23.91
N LYS A 795 -3.90 -34.21 -25.23
CA LYS A 795 -3.53 -33.06 -26.08
C LYS A 795 -4.65 -32.02 -26.14
N GLY A 796 -5.90 -32.45 -26.31
CA GLY A 796 -7.06 -31.56 -26.26
C GLY A 796 -7.22 -30.86 -24.90
N LEU A 797 -7.05 -31.59 -23.79
CA LEU A 797 -7.07 -31.01 -22.44
C LEU A 797 -5.89 -30.05 -22.23
N THR A 798 -4.73 -30.32 -22.81
CA THR A 798 -3.58 -29.40 -22.77
C THR A 798 -3.91 -28.08 -23.47
N CYS A 799 -4.62 -28.11 -24.60
CA CYS A 799 -5.10 -26.90 -25.27
C CYS A 799 -6.11 -26.14 -24.40
N PHE A 800 -7.10 -26.85 -23.85
CA PHE A 800 -8.12 -26.26 -22.98
C PHE A 800 -7.52 -25.59 -21.73
N LEU A 801 -6.62 -26.27 -21.02
CA LEU A 801 -6.01 -25.74 -19.79
C LEU A 801 -5.13 -24.51 -20.03
N ASN A 802 -4.57 -24.37 -21.24
CA ASN A 802 -3.81 -23.20 -21.65
C ASN A 802 -4.68 -22.10 -22.30
N SER A 803 -5.99 -22.29 -22.44
CA SER A 803 -6.88 -21.34 -23.12
C SER A 803 -7.12 -20.05 -22.33
N GLN A 804 -7.59 -19.01 -23.05
CA GLN A 804 -8.06 -17.75 -22.47
C GLN A 804 -9.22 -17.98 -21.50
N PHE A 805 -10.14 -18.89 -21.79
CA PHE A 805 -11.25 -19.23 -20.90
C PHE A 805 -10.77 -19.77 -19.55
N ALA A 806 -9.91 -20.80 -19.59
CA ALA A 806 -9.38 -21.41 -18.37
C ALA A 806 -8.59 -20.38 -17.54
N TYR A 807 -7.82 -19.52 -18.22
CA TYR A 807 -7.08 -18.46 -17.57
C TYR A 807 -7.98 -17.41 -16.91
N TYR A 808 -8.97 -16.88 -17.65
CA TYR A 808 -9.99 -15.95 -17.15
C TYR A 808 -10.69 -16.50 -15.90
N TYR A 809 -11.20 -17.73 -15.98
CA TYR A 809 -11.92 -18.37 -14.88
C TYR A 809 -11.03 -18.53 -13.65
N LEU A 810 -9.81 -19.07 -13.81
CA LEU A 810 -8.90 -19.30 -12.70
C LEU A 810 -8.42 -18.00 -12.05
N LEU A 811 -8.26 -16.92 -12.81
CA LEU A 811 -7.87 -15.62 -12.28
C LEU A 811 -8.96 -15.03 -11.38
N LEU A 812 -10.23 -15.26 -11.70
CA LEU A 812 -11.40 -14.83 -10.93
C LEU A 812 -11.84 -15.82 -9.83
N TYR A 813 -11.38 -17.08 -9.88
CA TYR A 813 -11.77 -18.13 -8.94
C TYR A 813 -10.71 -18.42 -7.86
N SER A 814 -9.42 -18.37 -8.23
CA SER A 814 -8.29 -18.75 -7.37
C SER A 814 -8.14 -17.81 -6.18
N ALA A 815 -7.77 -18.36 -5.03
CA ALA A 815 -7.52 -17.60 -3.82
C ALA A 815 -6.17 -16.86 -3.82
N SER A 816 -5.24 -17.18 -4.74
CA SER A 816 -3.86 -16.68 -4.69
C SER A 816 -3.50 -15.71 -5.82
N ILE A 817 -3.88 -16.01 -7.07
CA ILE A 817 -3.55 -15.14 -8.22
C ILE A 817 -4.11 -13.75 -8.00
N GLY A 818 -3.31 -12.72 -8.30
CA GLY A 818 -3.72 -11.31 -8.14
C GLY A 818 -4.06 -10.92 -6.71
N ILE A 819 -3.61 -11.71 -5.72
CA ILE A 819 -3.74 -11.41 -4.29
C ILE A 819 -2.39 -11.58 -3.61
N GLU A 820 -1.86 -12.81 -3.50
CA GLU A 820 -0.65 -13.09 -2.68
C GLU A 820 0.46 -13.82 -3.43
N ARG A 821 0.14 -14.68 -4.41
CA ARG A 821 1.13 -15.47 -5.16
C ARG A 821 0.60 -15.76 -6.55
N GLU A 822 1.49 -15.73 -7.52
CA GLU A 822 1.21 -15.98 -8.94
C GLU A 822 1.14 -17.50 -9.18
N GLU A 823 0.24 -18.17 -8.45
CA GLU A 823 0.08 -19.62 -8.43
C GLU A 823 -1.40 -20.03 -8.40
N VAL A 824 -1.72 -21.15 -9.07
CA VAL A 824 -3.01 -21.84 -8.97
C VAL A 824 -2.80 -23.14 -8.21
N LYS A 825 -3.64 -23.40 -7.21
CA LYS A 825 -3.55 -24.67 -6.49
C LYS A 825 -4.22 -25.80 -7.29
N PRO A 826 -3.68 -27.04 -7.24
CA PRO A 826 -4.22 -28.15 -8.03
C PRO A 826 -5.71 -28.41 -7.77
N ASN A 827 -6.18 -28.22 -6.54
CA ASN A 827 -7.60 -28.35 -6.19
C ASN A 827 -8.50 -27.30 -6.85
N GLU A 828 -7.95 -26.14 -7.24
CA GLU A 828 -8.67 -25.08 -7.96
C GLU A 828 -8.79 -25.42 -9.45
N ILE A 829 -7.78 -26.07 -10.06
CA ILE A 829 -7.83 -26.56 -11.46
C ILE A 829 -9.01 -27.49 -11.68
N TYR A 830 -9.32 -28.35 -10.71
CA TYR A 830 -10.44 -29.28 -10.81
C TYR A 830 -11.82 -28.59 -10.83
N GLN A 831 -11.91 -27.32 -10.41
CA GLN A 831 -13.15 -26.57 -10.30
C GLN A 831 -13.49 -25.78 -11.58
N ILE A 832 -12.66 -25.85 -12.61
CA ILE A 832 -12.93 -25.18 -13.89
C ILE A 832 -14.18 -25.82 -14.52
N PRO A 833 -15.17 -25.03 -14.96
CA PRO A 833 -16.31 -25.49 -15.73
C PRO A 833 -15.84 -26.19 -16.99
N PHE A 834 -16.36 -27.38 -17.27
CA PHE A 834 -15.92 -28.22 -18.37
C PHE A 834 -17.10 -28.85 -19.11
N CYS A 835 -17.36 -28.38 -20.33
CA CYS A 835 -18.46 -28.84 -21.19
C CYS A 835 -18.02 -29.42 -22.54
N LEU A 836 -16.72 -29.50 -22.82
CA LEU A 836 -16.23 -30.03 -24.10
C LEU A 836 -16.53 -31.52 -24.23
N SER A 837 -17.04 -31.93 -25.39
CA SER A 837 -17.20 -33.34 -25.74
C SER A 837 -15.84 -34.00 -26.05
N ILE A 838 -15.82 -35.33 -26.16
CA ILE A 838 -14.63 -36.04 -26.61
C ILE A 838 -14.24 -35.60 -28.03
N ASP A 839 -15.23 -35.41 -28.91
CA ASP A 839 -14.99 -34.94 -30.28
C ASP A 839 -14.35 -33.55 -30.30
N ASN A 840 -14.79 -32.65 -29.41
CA ASN A 840 -14.17 -31.33 -29.28
C ASN A 840 -12.69 -31.44 -28.86
N LEU A 841 -12.38 -32.36 -27.93
CA LEU A 841 -10.99 -32.60 -27.51
C LEU A 841 -10.15 -33.20 -28.64
N TYR A 842 -10.74 -34.05 -29.47
CA TYR A 842 -10.05 -34.63 -30.63
C TYR A 842 -9.76 -33.58 -31.69
N GLU A 843 -10.67 -32.64 -31.97
CA GLU A 843 -10.39 -31.52 -32.87
C GLU A 843 -9.28 -30.60 -32.32
N LEU A 844 -9.31 -30.28 -31.03
CA LEU A 844 -8.23 -29.55 -30.37
C LEU A 844 -6.90 -30.32 -30.44
N SER A 845 -6.92 -31.64 -30.33
CA SER A 845 -5.74 -32.48 -30.50
C SER A 845 -5.16 -32.40 -31.92
N LYS A 846 -6.00 -32.36 -32.95
CA LYS A 846 -5.53 -32.18 -34.34
C LYS A 846 -4.84 -30.83 -34.52
N MET A 847 -5.43 -29.76 -33.99
CA MET A 847 -4.81 -28.42 -33.99
C MET A 847 -3.46 -28.43 -33.26
N TYR A 848 -3.38 -29.12 -32.11
CA TYR A 848 -2.14 -29.29 -31.36
C TYR A 848 -1.08 -30.01 -32.19
N ASP A 849 -1.42 -31.13 -32.81
CA ASP A 849 -0.47 -31.94 -33.58
C ASP A 849 0.07 -31.19 -34.79
N MET A 850 -0.77 -30.42 -35.49
CA MET A 850 -0.35 -29.52 -36.58
C MET A 850 0.62 -28.45 -36.07
N PHE A 851 0.34 -27.85 -34.91
CA PHE A 851 1.21 -26.81 -34.35
C PHE A 851 2.59 -27.36 -33.98
N ILE A 852 2.64 -28.56 -33.37
CA ILE A 852 3.90 -29.20 -32.97
C ILE A 852 4.69 -29.71 -34.17
N SER A 853 4.05 -30.25 -35.21
CA SER A 853 4.74 -30.71 -36.43
C SER A 853 5.42 -29.57 -37.20
N ASP A 854 4.78 -28.41 -37.24
CA ASP A 854 5.21 -27.29 -38.09
C ASP A 854 6.27 -26.39 -37.43
N ASN A 855 6.53 -26.56 -36.12
CA ASN A 855 7.35 -25.64 -35.34
C ASN A 855 8.38 -26.34 -34.43
N GLU A 856 9.31 -27.12 -35.01
CA GLU A 856 10.47 -27.67 -34.28
C GLU A 856 11.31 -26.60 -33.55
N LYS A 857 11.20 -25.32 -33.97
CA LYS A 857 11.63 -24.14 -33.23
C LYS A 857 10.46 -23.15 -33.13
N MET A 858 9.63 -23.29 -32.09
CA MET A 858 8.48 -22.44 -31.78
C MET A 858 8.74 -20.95 -32.03
N SER A 859 8.30 -20.42 -33.18
CA SER A 859 8.30 -18.98 -33.42
C SER A 859 7.16 -18.32 -32.63
N ASN A 860 7.37 -17.10 -32.14
CA ASN A 860 6.34 -16.39 -31.36
C ASN A 860 5.06 -16.12 -32.18
N THR A 861 5.17 -15.90 -33.49
CA THR A 861 4.03 -15.64 -34.38
C THR A 861 3.15 -16.87 -34.55
N ALA A 862 3.74 -18.04 -34.84
CA ALA A 862 2.98 -19.29 -34.98
C ALA A 862 2.25 -19.68 -33.70
N LEU A 863 2.85 -19.41 -32.53
CA LEU A 863 2.19 -19.63 -31.24
C LEU A 863 0.96 -18.74 -31.09
N VAL A 864 1.04 -17.44 -31.42
CA VAL A 864 -0.10 -16.51 -31.33
C VAL A 864 -1.26 -16.95 -32.21
N ASP A 865 -0.99 -17.36 -33.45
CA ASP A 865 -2.02 -17.84 -34.37
C ASP A 865 -2.68 -19.14 -33.88
N PHE A 866 -1.87 -20.08 -33.38
CA PHE A 866 -2.36 -21.30 -32.76
C PHE A 866 -3.25 -21.01 -31.55
N GLU A 867 -2.82 -20.13 -30.64
CA GLU A 867 -3.63 -19.71 -29.48
C GLU A 867 -4.94 -19.08 -29.93
N SER A 868 -4.93 -18.23 -30.96
CA SER A 868 -6.14 -17.62 -31.51
C SER A 868 -7.13 -18.67 -32.00
N ASN A 869 -6.66 -19.67 -32.75
CA ASN A 869 -7.49 -20.73 -33.31
C ASN A 869 -8.11 -21.63 -32.23
N ILE A 870 -7.34 -22.08 -31.24
CA ILE A 870 -7.89 -22.91 -30.16
C ILE A 870 -8.90 -22.13 -29.31
N ASN A 871 -8.66 -20.84 -29.05
CA ASN A 871 -9.57 -20.03 -28.25
C ASN A 871 -10.89 -19.77 -28.99
N LYS A 872 -10.83 -19.51 -30.31
CA LYS A 872 -12.02 -19.40 -31.15
C LYS A 872 -12.85 -20.68 -31.08
N TYR A 873 -12.22 -21.84 -31.29
CA TYR A 873 -12.91 -23.13 -31.25
C TYR A 873 -13.53 -23.43 -29.88
N ILE A 874 -12.81 -23.13 -28.79
CA ILE A 874 -13.32 -23.31 -27.42
C ILE A 874 -14.53 -22.40 -27.18
N PHE A 875 -14.46 -21.11 -27.54
CA PHE A 875 -15.59 -20.20 -27.33
C PHE A 875 -16.84 -20.59 -28.12
N GLU A 876 -16.65 -21.04 -29.37
CA GLU A 876 -17.74 -21.61 -30.19
C GLU A 876 -18.32 -22.87 -29.54
N SER A 877 -17.49 -23.77 -29.02
CA SER A 877 -17.93 -25.01 -28.36
C SER A 877 -18.72 -24.77 -27.08
N TYR A 878 -18.46 -23.66 -26.36
CA TYR A 878 -19.22 -23.27 -25.17
C TYR A 878 -20.49 -22.47 -25.49
N ASN A 879 -20.71 -22.13 -26.77
CA ASN A 879 -21.82 -21.26 -27.21
C ASN A 879 -21.91 -19.95 -26.40
N PHE A 880 -20.76 -19.32 -26.12
CA PHE A 880 -20.76 -18.04 -25.42
C PHE A 880 -21.47 -16.98 -26.25
N PRO A 881 -22.51 -16.33 -25.72
CA PRO A 881 -23.10 -15.14 -26.32
C PRO A 881 -22.04 -14.06 -26.58
N ILE A 882 -22.30 -13.20 -27.56
CA ILE A 882 -21.38 -12.14 -27.99
C ILE A 882 -20.92 -11.29 -26.78
N ASN A 883 -21.84 -10.92 -25.89
CA ASN A 883 -21.53 -10.10 -24.71
C ASN A 883 -20.63 -10.84 -23.69
N GLU A 884 -20.80 -12.16 -23.52
CA GLU A 884 -19.95 -12.96 -22.62
C GLU A 884 -18.53 -13.10 -23.18
N ASN A 885 -18.40 -13.26 -24.51
CA ASN A 885 -17.09 -13.24 -25.18
C ASN A 885 -16.38 -11.90 -25.03
N VAL A 886 -17.12 -10.79 -25.12
CA VAL A 886 -16.60 -9.44 -24.89
C VAL A 886 -16.08 -9.29 -23.47
N LEU A 887 -16.85 -9.71 -22.45
CA LEU A 887 -16.42 -9.67 -21.06
C LEU A 887 -15.09 -10.39 -20.84
N ILE A 888 -14.97 -11.64 -21.32
CA ILE A 888 -13.74 -12.43 -21.19
C ILE A 888 -12.55 -11.75 -21.87
N LYS A 889 -12.73 -11.29 -23.11
CA LYS A 889 -11.64 -10.66 -23.89
C LYS A 889 -11.21 -9.34 -23.28
N ASP A 890 -12.15 -8.46 -22.95
CA ASP A 890 -11.85 -7.16 -22.36
C ASP A 890 -11.25 -7.30 -20.97
N PHE A 891 -11.65 -8.32 -20.19
CA PHE A 891 -10.99 -8.61 -18.92
C PHE A 891 -9.51 -8.95 -19.11
N LEU A 892 -9.19 -9.82 -20.06
CA LEU A 892 -7.81 -10.19 -20.36
C LEU A 892 -7.00 -9.05 -20.99
N GLU A 893 -7.64 -8.16 -21.76
CA GLU A 893 -6.97 -7.02 -22.40
C GLU A 893 -6.78 -5.83 -21.46
N PHE A 894 -7.75 -5.52 -20.59
CA PHE A 894 -7.72 -4.29 -19.79
C PHE A 894 -7.53 -4.53 -18.29
N SER A 895 -8.01 -5.64 -17.73
CA SER A 895 -7.87 -5.92 -16.29
C SER A 895 -6.59 -6.66 -15.95
N VAL A 896 -6.21 -7.67 -16.75
CA VAL A 896 -4.98 -8.45 -16.51
C VAL A 896 -3.70 -7.61 -16.61
N PRO A 897 -3.54 -6.64 -17.53
CA PRO A 897 -2.29 -5.89 -17.55
C PRO A 897 -2.04 -5.06 -16.28
N LEU A 898 -3.10 -4.65 -15.55
CA LEU A 898 -2.98 -3.99 -14.24
C LEU A 898 -2.32 -4.89 -13.18
N LEU A 899 -2.41 -6.21 -13.34
CA LEU A 899 -1.75 -7.20 -12.49
C LEU A 899 -0.28 -7.43 -12.86
N THR A 900 0.13 -7.00 -14.06
CA THR A 900 1.43 -7.30 -14.63
C THR A 900 2.29 -6.03 -14.70
N LYS A 901 3.56 -6.15 -15.11
CA LYS A 901 4.42 -4.99 -15.39
C LYS A 901 4.02 -4.20 -16.66
N GLN A 902 2.81 -4.43 -17.19
CA GLN A 902 2.27 -3.82 -18.41
C GLN A 902 1.07 -2.91 -18.12
N TYR A 903 0.94 -2.39 -16.89
CA TYR A 903 -0.16 -1.51 -16.47
C TYR A 903 -0.31 -0.27 -17.37
N GLU A 904 0.77 0.21 -17.99
CA GLU A 904 0.79 1.30 -18.96
C GLU A 904 -0.16 1.06 -20.14
N ASN A 905 -0.32 -0.20 -20.57
CA ASN A 905 -1.24 -0.56 -21.66
C ASN A 905 -2.70 -0.29 -21.31
N THR A 906 -3.06 -0.37 -20.03
CA THR A 906 -4.42 -0.12 -19.53
C THR A 906 -4.63 1.34 -19.18
N LEU A 907 -3.62 1.97 -18.56
CA LEU A 907 -3.69 3.35 -18.03
C LEU A 907 -3.34 4.42 -19.08
N SER A 908 -2.86 4.02 -20.25
CA SER A 908 -2.59 4.93 -21.37
C SER A 908 -3.87 5.55 -21.94
N TYR A 909 -3.71 6.70 -22.60
CA TYR A 909 -4.79 7.42 -23.24
C TYR A 909 -5.48 6.57 -24.31
N THR A 910 -6.79 6.78 -24.48
CA THR A 910 -7.53 6.08 -25.52
C THR A 910 -7.33 6.79 -26.87
N LYS A 911 -7.05 6.01 -27.93
CA LYS A 911 -6.92 6.55 -29.29
C LYS A 911 -8.27 6.78 -29.95
N THR A 912 -9.27 5.99 -29.59
CA THR A 912 -10.63 6.07 -30.13
C THR A 912 -11.61 5.47 -29.13
N VAL A 913 -12.86 5.96 -29.15
CA VAL A 913 -13.98 5.45 -28.34
C VAL A 913 -15.06 4.82 -29.20
N LYS A 914 -14.79 4.59 -30.49
CA LYS A 914 -15.79 4.14 -31.47
C LYS A 914 -16.40 2.78 -31.12
N SER A 915 -15.58 1.81 -30.69
CA SER A 915 -16.07 0.48 -30.30
C SER A 915 -17.01 0.52 -29.09
N TYR A 916 -16.70 1.37 -28.11
CA TYR A 916 -17.57 1.67 -26.97
C TYR A 916 -18.87 2.34 -27.43
N ALA A 917 -18.77 3.38 -28.27
CA ALA A 917 -19.91 4.16 -28.74
C ALA A 917 -20.91 3.36 -29.59
N VAL A 918 -20.42 2.45 -30.44
CA VAL A 918 -21.27 1.47 -31.15
C VAL A 918 -21.95 0.58 -30.12
N LYS A 919 -21.18 -0.01 -29.21
CA LYS A 919 -21.70 -1.02 -28.30
C LYS A 919 -22.77 -0.49 -27.36
N ILE A 920 -22.59 0.71 -26.80
CA ILE A 920 -23.58 1.32 -25.92
C ILE A 920 -24.85 1.73 -26.69
N SER A 921 -24.71 2.21 -27.93
CA SER A 921 -25.83 2.54 -28.80
C SER A 921 -26.66 1.30 -29.13
N ASP A 922 -26.02 0.19 -29.49
CA ASP A 922 -26.68 -1.08 -29.77
C ASP A 922 -27.49 -1.55 -28.56
N LEU A 923 -26.88 -1.56 -27.36
CA LEU A 923 -27.52 -2.03 -26.13
C LEU A 923 -28.74 -1.19 -25.72
N LEU A 924 -28.65 0.14 -25.88
CA LEU A 924 -29.77 1.03 -25.60
C LEU A 924 -30.88 0.87 -26.64
N ASN A 925 -30.53 0.69 -27.92
CA ASN A 925 -31.52 0.47 -28.99
C ASN A 925 -32.22 -0.90 -28.87
N ASP A 926 -31.51 -1.93 -28.42
CA ASP A 926 -32.11 -3.24 -28.09
C ASP A 926 -33.14 -3.08 -26.97
N PHE A 927 -32.87 -2.26 -25.94
CA PHE A 927 -33.82 -1.96 -24.88
C PHE A 927 -35.02 -1.13 -25.36
N LEU A 928 -34.79 -0.19 -26.28
CA LEU A 928 -35.82 0.69 -26.85
C LEU A 928 -36.58 0.08 -28.03
N GLU A 929 -36.34 -1.19 -28.35
CA GLU A 929 -36.95 -1.85 -29.50
C GLU A 929 -38.48 -1.70 -29.49
N GLY A 930 -39.04 -1.23 -30.61
CA GLY A 930 -40.48 -1.01 -30.78
C GLY A 930 -41.04 0.30 -30.20
N GLN A 931 -40.21 1.16 -29.58
CA GLN A 931 -40.66 2.43 -28.98
C GLN A 931 -40.63 3.64 -29.94
N ASN A 932 -40.20 3.46 -31.19
CA ASN A 932 -39.96 4.55 -32.16
C ASN A 932 -39.01 5.64 -31.60
N LEU A 933 -38.04 5.21 -30.78
CA LEU A 933 -37.02 6.03 -30.15
C LEU A 933 -35.68 5.29 -30.26
N TYR A 934 -34.65 6.01 -30.69
CA TYR A 934 -33.33 5.46 -30.96
C TYR A 934 -32.25 6.30 -30.28
N ALA A 935 -31.36 5.63 -29.56
CA ALA A 935 -30.14 6.20 -28.99
C ALA A 935 -29.06 6.30 -30.08
N ASN A 936 -28.66 7.52 -30.41
CA ASN A 936 -27.66 7.83 -31.42
C ASN A 936 -26.41 8.43 -30.78
N THR A 937 -25.21 7.94 -31.12
CA THR A 937 -23.96 8.38 -30.49
C THR A 937 -23.18 9.41 -31.32
N THR A 938 -22.67 10.43 -30.63
CA THR A 938 -21.69 11.39 -31.14
C THR A 938 -20.38 11.24 -30.37
N ILE A 939 -19.25 11.16 -31.09
CA ILE A 939 -17.90 11.14 -30.52
C ILE A 939 -17.18 12.45 -30.81
N PHE A 940 -16.23 12.83 -29.94
CA PHE A 940 -15.51 14.09 -30.02
C PHE A 940 -14.01 13.86 -30.29
N ASN A 941 -13.38 14.75 -31.04
CA ASN A 941 -11.93 14.74 -31.24
C ASN A 941 -11.20 15.36 -30.04
N ILE A 942 -10.76 14.50 -29.12
CA ILE A 942 -10.14 14.90 -27.84
C ILE A 942 -8.64 14.62 -27.90
N GLN A 943 -7.84 15.59 -27.44
CA GLN A 943 -6.39 15.49 -27.46
C GLN A 943 -5.88 14.44 -26.47
N ARG A 944 -4.75 13.81 -26.80
CA ARG A 944 -4.07 12.82 -25.93
C ARG A 944 -3.77 13.31 -24.51
N PHE A 945 -3.68 14.63 -24.32
CA PHE A 945 -3.36 15.29 -23.04
C PHE A 945 -4.59 15.73 -22.26
N SER A 946 -5.80 15.50 -22.78
CA SER A 946 -7.02 15.74 -22.00
C SER A 946 -7.13 14.70 -20.86
N PRO A 947 -7.43 15.12 -19.62
CA PRO A 947 -7.59 14.20 -18.50
C PRO A 947 -8.85 13.33 -18.62
N LEU A 948 -9.87 13.84 -19.33
CA LEU A 948 -11.15 13.19 -19.56
C LEU A 948 -11.40 12.98 -21.05
N MET A 949 -12.30 12.05 -21.33
CA MET A 949 -12.90 11.76 -22.63
C MET A 949 -14.42 11.86 -22.49
N MET A 950 -15.11 12.10 -23.61
CA MET A 950 -16.56 12.25 -23.62
C MET A 950 -17.18 11.66 -24.88
N ILE A 951 -18.38 11.08 -24.74
CA ILE A 951 -19.31 10.88 -25.84
C ILE A 951 -20.67 11.49 -25.49
N LYS A 952 -21.50 11.72 -26.49
CA LYS A 952 -22.88 12.16 -26.33
C LYS A 952 -23.83 11.11 -26.92
N ILE A 953 -24.91 10.81 -26.22
CA ILE A 953 -26.02 9.99 -26.68
C ILE A 953 -27.22 10.92 -26.85
N SER A 954 -27.81 10.94 -28.03
CA SER A 954 -29.01 11.72 -28.36
C SER A 954 -30.14 10.78 -28.72
N PHE A 955 -31.32 10.97 -28.13
CA PHE A 955 -32.50 10.19 -28.49
C PHE A 955 -33.28 10.85 -29.64
N ASP A 956 -33.62 10.09 -30.68
CA ASP A 956 -34.37 10.58 -31.85
C ASP A 956 -35.31 9.49 -32.39
N THR A 957 -36.24 9.86 -33.26
CA THR A 957 -37.22 8.98 -33.93
C THR A 957 -36.63 8.10 -35.04
N SER A 958 -35.36 8.31 -35.40
CA SER A 958 -34.67 7.53 -36.42
C SER A 958 -33.26 7.14 -35.99
N PRO A 959 -32.79 5.93 -36.33
CA PRO A 959 -31.40 5.53 -36.10
C PRO A 959 -30.46 6.26 -37.06
N LYS A 960 -29.27 6.62 -36.57
CA LYS A 960 -28.22 7.34 -37.28
C LYS A 960 -26.88 6.64 -37.06
N GLU A 961 -25.97 6.79 -38.02
CA GLU A 961 -24.58 6.37 -37.82
C GLU A 961 -23.88 7.26 -36.78
N ILE A 962 -22.78 6.75 -36.21
CA ILE A 962 -21.96 7.52 -35.27
C ILE A 962 -21.48 8.81 -35.93
N PHE A 963 -21.81 9.93 -35.30
CA PHE A 963 -21.36 11.24 -35.75
C PHE A 963 -20.03 11.62 -35.08
N GLU A 964 -19.04 12.05 -35.88
CA GLU A 964 -17.76 12.55 -35.37
C GLU A 964 -17.77 14.09 -35.33
N SER A 965 -17.93 14.65 -34.13
CA SER A 965 -17.97 16.10 -33.92
C SER A 965 -16.60 16.74 -34.15
N GLN A 966 -16.61 17.92 -34.78
CA GLN A 966 -15.43 18.78 -34.98
C GLN A 966 -15.23 19.78 -33.85
N GLU A 967 -16.09 19.76 -32.83
CA GLU A 967 -15.99 20.66 -31.68
C GLU A 967 -14.77 20.34 -30.82
N PHE A 968 -14.05 21.39 -30.40
CA PHE A 968 -12.88 21.27 -29.54
C PHE A 968 -13.28 21.45 -28.07
N VAL A 969 -13.37 20.34 -27.34
CA VAL A 969 -13.88 20.32 -25.94
C VAL A 969 -12.80 20.17 -24.86
N ASN A 970 -11.51 20.17 -25.24
CA ASN A 970 -10.41 19.82 -24.33
C ASN A 970 -10.30 20.75 -23.12
N ASP A 971 -10.47 22.05 -23.31
CA ASP A 971 -10.31 23.01 -22.21
C ASP A 971 -11.47 22.93 -21.21
N GLU A 972 -12.69 22.63 -21.69
CA GLU A 972 -13.84 22.40 -20.81
C GLU A 972 -13.70 21.08 -20.04
N LEU A 973 -13.20 20.01 -20.68
CA LEU A 973 -12.93 18.74 -20.01
C LEU A 973 -11.86 18.87 -18.92
N LYS A 974 -10.83 19.70 -19.13
CA LYS A 974 -9.85 20.03 -18.09
C LYS A 974 -10.48 20.77 -16.91
N LYS A 975 -11.37 21.73 -17.17
CA LYS A 975 -12.12 22.42 -16.10
C LYS A 975 -13.00 21.46 -15.32
N ILE A 976 -13.71 20.56 -16.00
CA ILE A 976 -14.57 19.55 -15.37
C ILE A 976 -13.76 18.62 -14.47
N ASP A 977 -12.60 18.13 -14.91
CA ASP A 977 -11.78 17.20 -14.13
C ASP A 977 -11.44 17.73 -12.74
N ASN A 978 -11.16 19.03 -12.62
CA ASN A 978 -10.87 19.70 -11.34
C ASN A 978 -11.99 19.55 -10.30
N HIS A 979 -13.23 19.30 -10.73
CA HIS A 979 -14.40 19.16 -9.85
C HIS A 979 -14.79 17.69 -9.59
N LEU A 980 -14.10 16.72 -10.21
CA LEU A 980 -14.40 15.30 -10.06
C LEU A 980 -13.60 14.62 -8.94
N TRP A 981 -12.55 15.27 -8.41
CA TRP A 981 -11.61 14.66 -7.48
C TRP A 981 -11.92 14.96 -6.01
N ILE A 982 -12.38 13.95 -5.26
CA ILE A 982 -12.47 14.00 -3.79
C ILE A 982 -11.18 13.40 -3.21
N LYS A 983 -10.55 14.04 -2.22
CA LYS A 983 -9.51 13.40 -1.40
C LYS A 983 -10.15 12.86 -0.11
N GLU A 984 -9.99 11.56 0.16
CA GLU A 984 -10.52 10.94 1.39
C GLU A 984 -9.49 10.74 2.49
N ALA A 985 -8.20 10.64 2.16
CA ALA A 985 -7.11 10.64 3.13
C ALA A 985 -5.85 11.25 2.49
N THR A 986 -4.81 11.56 3.29
CA THR A 986 -3.46 11.73 2.74
C THR A 986 -3.19 10.55 1.84
N ASN A 987 -2.87 10.83 0.58
CA ASN A 987 -2.52 9.80 -0.38
C ASN A 987 -3.67 8.87 -0.82
N ILE A 988 -4.95 9.22 -0.63
CA ILE A 988 -6.08 8.45 -1.17
C ILE A 988 -7.13 9.40 -1.78
N TYR A 989 -7.45 9.16 -3.05
CA TYR A 989 -8.35 9.98 -3.84
C TYR A 989 -9.49 9.15 -4.42
N PHE A 990 -10.63 9.80 -4.58
CA PHE A 990 -11.81 9.28 -5.23
C PHE A 990 -12.12 10.17 -6.42
N ARG A 991 -12.40 9.55 -7.56
CA ARG A 991 -12.89 10.28 -8.72
C ARG A 991 -14.37 9.98 -8.95
N LYS A 992 -15.19 11.03 -8.93
CA LYS A 992 -16.63 10.96 -9.21
C LYS A 992 -16.86 10.48 -10.64
N LYS A 993 -17.88 9.63 -10.81
CA LYS A 993 -18.46 9.29 -12.12
C LYS A 993 -19.35 10.44 -12.56
N LEU A 994 -19.30 10.84 -13.84
CA LEU A 994 -20.13 11.91 -14.37
C LEU A 994 -20.92 11.47 -15.62
N ASN A 995 -22.24 11.44 -15.48
CA ASN A 995 -23.18 11.46 -16.60
C ASN A 995 -23.93 12.80 -16.51
N TYR A 996 -23.91 13.60 -17.57
CA TYR A 996 -24.61 14.89 -17.61
C TYR A 996 -25.80 14.79 -18.57
N LYS A 997 -27.01 15.03 -18.07
CA LYS A 997 -28.26 14.94 -18.84
C LYS A 997 -28.80 16.34 -19.12
N THR A 998 -29.19 16.62 -20.36
CA THR A 998 -29.84 17.89 -20.74
C THR A 998 -30.77 17.69 -21.93
N GLY A 999 -32.06 17.96 -21.77
CA GLY A 999 -33.06 17.63 -22.79
C GLY A 999 -33.02 16.15 -23.15
N ASP A 1000 -32.93 15.83 -24.44
CA ASP A 1000 -32.84 14.47 -24.97
C ASP A 1000 -31.39 13.95 -25.13
N ASP A 1001 -30.43 14.67 -24.54
CA ASP A 1001 -29.00 14.35 -24.63
C ASP A 1001 -28.43 13.86 -23.28
N ILE A 1002 -27.64 12.79 -23.34
CA ILE A 1002 -26.83 12.25 -22.24
C ILE A 1002 -25.36 12.31 -22.63
N TYR A 1003 -24.55 13.02 -21.85
CA TYR A 1003 -23.11 13.09 -22.00
C TYR A 1003 -22.45 12.13 -21.02
N ILE A 1004 -21.71 11.16 -21.55
CA ILE A 1004 -20.91 10.22 -20.75
C ILE A 1004 -19.49 10.74 -20.71
N ILE A 1005 -19.02 11.10 -19.51
CA ILE A 1005 -17.69 11.67 -19.29
C ILE A 1005 -16.90 10.72 -18.37
N ARG A 1006 -15.73 10.28 -18.82
CA ARG A 1006 -14.85 9.35 -18.08
C ARG A 1006 -13.39 9.74 -18.24
N PRO A 1007 -12.47 9.24 -17.40
CA PRO A 1007 -11.04 9.48 -17.60
C PRO A 1007 -10.56 9.03 -18.98
N ASN A 1008 -9.55 9.73 -19.50
CA ASN A 1008 -8.88 9.37 -20.75
C ASN A 1008 -7.92 8.20 -20.53
N GLN A 1009 -8.47 7.02 -20.20
CA GLN A 1009 -7.72 5.77 -20.05
C GLN A 1009 -8.47 4.65 -20.74
N ARG A 1010 -7.75 3.74 -21.43
CA ARG A 1010 -8.37 2.69 -22.25
C ARG A 1010 -9.41 1.83 -21.50
N ARG A 1011 -9.19 1.53 -20.21
CA ARG A 1011 -10.12 0.71 -19.40
C ARG A 1011 -11.53 1.29 -19.21
N PHE A 1012 -11.71 2.60 -19.36
CA PHE A 1012 -13.03 3.23 -19.23
C PHE A 1012 -13.82 3.28 -20.54
N TRP A 1013 -13.20 2.85 -21.64
CA TRP A 1013 -13.76 2.96 -22.99
C TRP A 1013 -13.73 1.60 -23.71
N SER A 1014 -13.83 0.51 -22.95
CA SER A 1014 -13.94 -0.86 -23.46
C SER A 1014 -15.39 -1.25 -23.75
N GLN A 1015 -15.63 -2.31 -24.52
CA GLN A 1015 -17.00 -2.78 -24.79
C GLN A 1015 -17.66 -3.36 -23.53
N SER A 1016 -16.88 -3.94 -22.62
CA SER A 1016 -17.34 -4.35 -21.29
C SER A 1016 -17.81 -3.17 -20.44
N MET A 1017 -17.14 -2.02 -20.51
CA MET A 1017 -17.59 -0.81 -19.82
C MET A 1017 -18.87 -0.25 -20.44
N ALA A 1018 -19.03 -0.35 -21.77
CA ALA A 1018 -20.29 0.00 -22.43
C ALA A 1018 -21.47 -0.87 -21.93
N LEU A 1019 -21.25 -2.16 -21.65
CA LEU A 1019 -22.26 -3.03 -21.05
C LEU A 1019 -22.66 -2.56 -19.64
N GLU A 1020 -21.69 -2.17 -18.80
CA GLU A 1020 -21.96 -1.65 -17.45
C GLU A 1020 -22.69 -0.30 -17.52
N ASP A 1021 -22.19 0.65 -18.30
CA ASP A 1021 -22.80 1.99 -18.44
C ASP A 1021 -24.21 1.91 -19.05
N ALA A 1022 -24.45 1.05 -20.04
CA ALA A 1022 -25.80 0.85 -20.60
C ALA A 1022 -26.77 0.31 -19.54
N SER A 1023 -26.33 -0.68 -18.73
CA SER A 1023 -27.17 -1.28 -17.68
C SER A 1023 -27.54 -0.26 -16.61
N GLU A 1024 -26.58 0.58 -16.21
CA GLU A 1024 -26.83 1.66 -15.26
C GLU A 1024 -27.78 2.72 -15.82
N LEU A 1025 -27.57 3.17 -17.07
CA LEU A 1025 -28.46 4.15 -17.72
C LEU A 1025 -29.89 3.62 -17.87
N ILE A 1026 -30.06 2.34 -18.25
CA ILE A 1026 -31.39 1.71 -18.33
C ILE A 1026 -32.07 1.70 -16.96
N LEU A 1027 -31.34 1.34 -15.89
CA LEU A 1027 -31.87 1.37 -14.53
C LEU A 1027 -32.23 2.79 -14.08
N GLU A 1028 -31.42 3.79 -14.41
CA GLU A 1028 -31.75 5.20 -14.15
C GLU A 1028 -33.04 5.60 -14.88
N ILE A 1029 -33.17 5.30 -16.17
CA ILE A 1029 -34.36 5.60 -16.97
C ILE A 1029 -35.61 4.93 -16.39
N LEU A 1030 -35.50 3.70 -15.91
CA LEU A 1030 -36.62 2.97 -15.29
C LEU A 1030 -37.03 3.54 -13.93
N ASN A 1031 -36.10 4.13 -13.17
CA ASN A 1031 -36.33 4.66 -11.83
C ASN A 1031 -36.63 6.18 -11.79
N GLU A 1032 -36.38 6.91 -12.88
CA GLU A 1032 -36.71 8.34 -13.03
C GLU A 1032 -38.19 8.59 -13.42
N ASN A 1033 -39.07 7.58 -13.30
CA ASN A 1033 -40.53 7.68 -13.42
C ASN A 1033 -41.25 7.79 -12.07
#